data_AF-A0A518CZ43-F1
#
_entry.id   AF-A0A518CZ43-F1
#
_cell.length_a   1.000
_cell.length_b   1.000
_cell.length_c   1.000
_cell.angle_alpha   90.00
_cell.angle_beta   90.00
_cell.angle_gamma   90.00
#
_symmetry.space_group_name_H-M   'P 1'
#
loop_
_entity.id
_entity.type
_entity.pdbx_description
1 polymer ?
#
loop_
_entity_poly.entity_id
_entity_poly.type
_entity_poly.pdbx_seq_one_letter_code
_entity_poly.pdbx_strand_id
1 'polypeptide(L)'
;MSSETTTPWVRERRSLARGLATLVEIACLTAAARAGLLLALEERLSAISLDGALASVLFAAGTGAVAAALVTIAPGRVRSVALVLAALAIFLATFGWPSPDQALAFWPTEGTAVDGLRYGLCGAVAVVLALRLLRPPRSARVQLGSALVALVLVGVVAPRVARRAEALRPPILDWRVRSSVLESPELYRVLKSHSNRPVESEIFTTTTATNKNGGPRPALVMTPPSRVRVEIPPEWAELGARLDLAAGLDEDSWKELGKRRGVRFTARVGDATVFERVLVHQDYAGPPLEESTHVREWHEGLVELEGVEEVELEVALTDGSSVSKRFVAGFANLLIEVPHELRRALNSRLAPSLVFVVIDTMRADAFDPALDGETPNMAALARRGTNFERAYSASSWTWPSTASLLTALTPLEHGVEDSTSNYLSERWSTLAEQLQESGFATGAWSMNPLVSPAKNFDQGFTTFHVTDWERASTVTDDVCAWIEQHRSERFFLFLQFTDPHGPYDPPTEVRELYGVEDPQGYSHDDMELLMRKGRERNEIEQALWPRWVEHAHALYDLEVHDVDRAIGRIEETLRAAGLDDRTVVVLTSDHGEEFLEHGSLGHGPQLFEESIHVPLLVAGPGVPAGVVDDRVTPNRFTAPTLLRLLGVEATGNLVGPDLFERAGEYESVLLSTAIGNWRGVGRRDIFGVREGQWLYHLGIDPNREGRRNEALFDLSESPIATENLAREEGTRSIAANFRERVEAWIEASALVRPSSFGADATTLQFLQEMGYAGVVEAGEDRGSDGQEQDDDEASSDENSTTPPPRGGVDSPAGAGGGH
;
A
#
# COMPACT_ATOMS: atom_id res chain seq x y z
N MET A 1 51.23 -72.31 18.73
CA MET A 1 49.93 -73.02 18.62
C MET A 1 48.87 -71.93 18.64
N SER A 2 48.02 -71.68 17.65
CA SER A 2 47.61 -72.39 16.44
C SER A 2 47.38 -71.36 15.33
N SER A 3 47.58 -71.81 14.10
CA SER A 3 47.36 -71.11 12.84
C SER A 3 45.88 -70.75 12.63
N GLU A 4 45.60 -69.48 12.33
CA GLU A 4 44.45 -69.11 11.49
C GLU A 4 44.93 -68.26 10.32
N THR A 5 45.06 -68.95 9.19
CA THR A 5 45.16 -68.37 7.85
C THR A 5 43.87 -67.62 7.54
N THR A 6 43.86 -66.30 7.69
CA THR A 6 42.85 -65.46 7.03
C THR A 6 43.18 -65.38 5.55
N THR A 7 42.32 -65.96 4.71
CA THR A 7 42.46 -65.97 3.25
C THR A 7 42.53 -64.54 2.67
N PRO A 8 43.27 -64.33 1.55
CA PRO A 8 43.41 -63.03 0.86
C PRO A 8 42.08 -62.32 0.56
N TRP A 9 41.00 -63.11 0.44
CA TRP A 9 39.64 -62.68 0.14
C TRP A 9 39.00 -61.76 1.21
N VAL A 10 39.39 -61.85 2.49
CA VAL A 10 38.83 -61.02 3.58
C VAL A 10 39.50 -59.65 3.67
N ARG A 11 40.76 -59.52 3.23
CA ARG A 11 41.47 -58.23 3.12
C ARG A 11 40.96 -57.40 1.93
N GLU A 12 40.65 -58.04 0.80
CA GLU A 12 40.07 -57.37 -0.37
C GLU A 12 38.66 -56.81 -0.09
N ARG A 13 37.78 -57.53 0.62
CA ARG A 13 36.44 -57.02 0.98
C ARG A 13 36.48 -55.79 1.89
N ARG A 14 37.42 -55.70 2.84
CA ARG A 14 37.57 -54.52 3.71
C ARG A 14 38.23 -53.32 3.01
N SER A 15 38.93 -53.54 1.90
CA SER A 15 39.47 -52.49 1.01
C SER A 15 38.40 -51.99 0.03
N LEU A 16 37.60 -52.90 -0.53
CA LEU A 16 36.46 -52.57 -1.40
C LEU A 16 35.34 -51.86 -0.64
N ALA A 17 35.02 -52.27 0.58
CA ALA A 17 34.00 -51.59 1.41
C ALA A 17 34.44 -50.19 1.86
N ARG A 18 35.74 -49.99 2.15
CA ARG A 18 36.29 -48.66 2.43
C ARG A 18 36.35 -47.78 1.17
N GLY A 19 36.72 -48.36 0.03
CA GLY A 19 36.68 -47.66 -1.26
C GLY A 19 35.26 -47.27 -1.68
N LEU A 20 34.26 -48.13 -1.44
CA LEU A 20 32.86 -47.81 -1.69
C LEU A 20 32.33 -46.75 -0.72
N ALA A 21 32.68 -46.81 0.57
CA ALA A 21 32.27 -45.80 1.54
C ALA A 21 32.88 -44.43 1.22
N THR A 22 34.16 -44.37 0.86
CA THR A 22 34.82 -43.13 0.40
C THR A 22 34.24 -42.63 -0.93
N LEU A 23 33.83 -43.51 -1.85
CA LEU A 23 33.16 -43.10 -3.09
C LEU A 23 31.73 -42.60 -2.86
N VAL A 24 31.00 -43.16 -1.89
CA VAL A 24 29.68 -42.67 -1.46
C VAL A 24 29.82 -41.34 -0.73
N GLU A 25 30.82 -41.18 0.12
CA GLU A 25 31.10 -39.94 0.85
C GLU A 25 31.57 -38.83 -0.10
N ILE A 26 32.44 -39.15 -1.07
CA ILE A 26 32.79 -38.23 -2.17
C ILE A 26 31.56 -37.94 -3.02
N ALA A 27 30.71 -38.92 -3.37
CA ALA A 27 29.49 -38.67 -4.14
C ALA A 27 28.47 -37.80 -3.37
N CYS A 28 28.33 -37.98 -2.07
CA CYS A 28 27.49 -37.17 -1.18
C CYS A 28 28.06 -35.76 -0.99
N LEU A 29 29.39 -35.61 -0.83
CA LEU A 29 30.07 -34.31 -0.77
C LEU A 29 30.04 -33.59 -2.12
N THR A 30 30.13 -34.31 -3.23
CA THR A 30 30.01 -33.75 -4.59
C THR A 30 28.55 -33.43 -4.92
N ALA A 31 27.58 -34.17 -4.38
CA ALA A 31 26.15 -33.88 -4.48
C ALA A 31 25.75 -32.69 -3.59
N ALA A 32 26.31 -32.57 -2.39
CA ALA A 32 26.11 -31.44 -1.48
C ALA A 32 26.80 -30.16 -2.01
N ALA A 33 28.03 -30.28 -2.51
CA ALA A 33 28.72 -29.19 -3.21
C ALA A 33 28.01 -28.83 -4.52
N ARG A 34 27.39 -29.79 -5.22
CA ARG A 34 26.54 -29.52 -6.41
C ARG A 34 25.18 -28.94 -6.05
N ALA A 35 24.59 -29.26 -4.91
CA ALA A 35 23.35 -28.63 -4.45
C ALA A 35 23.62 -27.16 -4.07
N GLY A 36 24.72 -26.88 -3.37
CA GLY A 36 25.19 -25.52 -3.12
C GLY A 36 25.58 -24.77 -4.40
N LEU A 37 26.24 -25.43 -5.36
CA LEU A 37 26.58 -24.84 -6.66
C LEU A 37 25.36 -24.68 -7.56
N LEU A 38 24.34 -25.54 -7.46
CA LEU A 38 23.08 -25.46 -8.21
C LEU A 38 22.19 -24.36 -7.65
N LEU A 39 22.17 -24.16 -6.33
CA LEU A 39 21.48 -23.02 -5.70
C LEU A 39 22.20 -21.70 -6.04
N ALA A 40 23.53 -21.67 -5.96
CA ALA A 40 24.32 -20.51 -6.39
C ALA A 40 24.29 -20.29 -7.92
N LEU A 41 24.09 -21.34 -8.72
CA LEU A 41 23.80 -21.22 -10.16
C LEU A 41 22.36 -20.78 -10.39
N GLU A 42 21.35 -21.26 -9.65
CA GLU A 42 19.96 -20.81 -9.78
C GLU A 42 19.86 -19.31 -9.48
N GLU A 43 20.54 -18.86 -8.42
CA GLU A 43 20.62 -17.47 -8.00
C GLU A 43 21.41 -16.58 -8.98
N ARG A 44 22.40 -17.15 -9.70
CA ARG A 44 23.16 -16.43 -10.75
C ARG A 44 22.56 -16.55 -12.15
N LEU A 45 21.82 -17.62 -12.46
CA LEU A 45 21.21 -17.84 -13.77
C LEU A 45 19.83 -17.18 -13.86
N SER A 46 19.12 -16.97 -12.73
CA SER A 46 17.93 -16.12 -12.68
C SER A 46 18.25 -14.64 -12.96
N ALA A 47 19.47 -14.21 -12.63
CA ALA A 47 19.98 -12.87 -12.89
C ALA A 47 20.57 -12.66 -14.29
N ILE A 48 20.70 -13.71 -15.11
CA ILE A 48 21.25 -13.62 -16.47
C ILE A 48 20.14 -13.95 -17.46
N SER A 49 19.73 -12.98 -18.27
CA SER A 49 19.02 -13.22 -19.53
C SER A 49 19.91 -14.09 -20.41
N LEU A 50 19.77 -15.41 -20.31
CA LEU A 50 20.60 -16.37 -21.03
C LEU A 50 20.09 -16.52 -22.45
N ASP A 51 20.56 -15.66 -23.33
CA ASP A 51 20.43 -15.86 -24.77
C ASP A 51 21.15 -17.15 -25.20
N GLY A 52 20.59 -17.83 -26.21
CA GLY A 52 20.96 -19.17 -26.71
C GLY A 52 22.40 -19.41 -27.16
N ALA A 53 23.30 -18.43 -26.99
CA ALA A 53 24.72 -18.51 -27.31
C ALA A 53 25.47 -19.56 -26.46
N LEU A 54 25.15 -19.72 -25.18
CA LEU A 54 25.91 -20.63 -24.29
C LEU A 54 25.74 -22.12 -24.64
N ALA A 55 24.54 -22.53 -25.05
CA ALA A 55 24.27 -23.92 -25.45
C ALA A 55 24.97 -24.29 -26.76
N SER A 56 25.00 -23.35 -27.72
CA SER A 56 25.71 -23.50 -29.00
C SER A 56 27.21 -23.62 -28.79
N VAL A 57 27.78 -22.83 -27.86
CA VAL A 57 29.19 -22.92 -27.45
C VAL A 57 29.51 -24.26 -26.79
N LEU A 58 28.66 -24.72 -25.86
CA LEU A 58 28.86 -26.00 -25.17
C LEU A 58 28.73 -27.22 -26.12
N PHE A 59 27.82 -27.18 -27.10
CA PHE A 59 27.65 -28.25 -28.08
C PHE A 59 28.77 -28.28 -29.13
N ALA A 60 29.20 -27.11 -29.64
CA ALA A 60 30.35 -26.99 -30.53
C ALA A 60 31.65 -27.44 -29.84
N ALA A 61 31.82 -27.11 -28.56
CA ALA A 61 32.94 -27.60 -27.75
C ALA A 61 32.88 -29.12 -27.55
N GLY A 62 31.70 -29.69 -27.31
CA GLY A 62 31.51 -31.13 -27.15
C GLY A 62 31.80 -31.93 -28.42
N THR A 63 31.31 -31.47 -29.58
CA THR A 63 31.57 -32.11 -30.88
C THR A 63 33.02 -31.91 -31.34
N GLY A 64 33.60 -30.73 -31.13
CA GLY A 64 35.02 -30.45 -31.37
C GLY A 64 35.96 -31.33 -30.53
N ALA A 65 35.62 -31.55 -29.25
CA ALA A 65 36.38 -32.42 -28.36
C ALA A 65 36.33 -33.90 -28.79
N VAL A 66 35.18 -34.39 -29.27
CA VAL A 66 35.05 -35.76 -29.79
C VAL A 66 35.82 -35.93 -31.10
N ALA A 67 35.77 -34.95 -32.00
CA ALA A 67 36.55 -34.97 -33.25
C ALA A 67 38.07 -34.94 -32.98
N ALA A 68 38.52 -34.07 -32.07
CA ALA A 68 39.93 -33.98 -31.66
C ALA A 68 40.41 -35.27 -30.96
N ALA A 69 39.59 -35.88 -30.12
CA ALA A 69 39.88 -37.17 -29.50
C ALA A 69 39.99 -38.29 -30.56
N LEU A 70 39.08 -38.35 -31.54
CA LEU A 70 39.11 -39.39 -32.58
C LEU A 70 40.36 -39.33 -33.47
N VAL A 71 40.88 -38.12 -33.74
CA VAL A 71 42.11 -37.92 -34.53
C VAL A 71 43.38 -38.28 -33.74
N THR A 72 43.39 -38.03 -32.43
CA THR A 72 44.56 -38.28 -31.57
C THR A 72 44.71 -39.74 -31.12
N ILE A 73 43.62 -40.51 -31.05
CA ILE A 73 43.61 -41.83 -30.41
C ILE A 73 44.06 -42.98 -31.36
N ALA A 74 44.10 -42.81 -32.69
CA ALA A 74 44.43 -43.90 -33.61
C ALA A 74 45.21 -43.50 -34.88
N PRO A 75 46.47 -43.03 -34.76
CA PRO A 75 47.33 -42.84 -35.92
C PRO A 75 47.56 -44.19 -36.62
N GLY A 76 47.08 -44.34 -37.87
CA GLY A 76 47.25 -45.55 -38.68
C GLY A 76 45.99 -46.39 -38.95
N ARG A 77 44.82 -46.05 -38.39
CA ARG A 77 43.53 -46.73 -38.69
C ARG A 77 42.57 -45.85 -39.51
N VAL A 78 43.07 -45.32 -40.62
CA VAL A 78 42.36 -44.36 -41.49
C VAL A 78 40.98 -44.89 -41.93
N ARG A 79 40.86 -46.18 -42.28
CA ARG A 79 39.56 -46.77 -42.69
C ARG A 79 38.51 -46.78 -41.58
N SER A 80 38.90 -47.04 -40.32
CA SER A 80 37.96 -47.10 -39.20
C SER A 80 37.53 -45.71 -38.74
N VAL A 81 38.45 -44.73 -38.76
CA VAL A 81 38.13 -43.31 -38.51
C VAL A 81 37.21 -42.77 -39.62
N ALA A 82 37.51 -43.09 -40.89
CA ALA A 82 36.64 -42.71 -42.01
C ALA A 82 35.25 -43.34 -41.92
N LEU A 83 35.11 -44.58 -41.44
CA LEU A 83 33.81 -45.24 -41.24
C LEU A 83 32.98 -44.59 -40.13
N VAL A 84 33.61 -44.18 -39.02
CA VAL A 84 32.93 -43.46 -37.93
C VAL A 84 32.52 -42.06 -38.39
N LEU A 85 33.40 -41.35 -39.10
CA LEU A 85 33.08 -40.03 -39.67
C LEU A 85 32.02 -40.13 -40.77
N ALA A 86 32.03 -41.17 -41.60
CA ALA A 86 31.01 -41.41 -42.62
C ALA A 86 29.66 -41.78 -42.00
N ALA A 87 29.63 -42.61 -40.96
CA ALA A 87 28.40 -42.92 -40.23
C ALA A 87 27.81 -41.67 -39.55
N LEU A 88 28.67 -40.82 -38.96
CA LEU A 88 28.28 -39.54 -38.37
C LEU A 88 27.75 -38.58 -39.46
N ALA A 89 28.42 -38.49 -40.61
CA ALA A 89 28.03 -37.65 -41.73
C ALA A 89 26.73 -38.11 -42.41
N ILE A 90 26.55 -39.41 -42.65
CA ILE A 90 25.31 -39.98 -43.21
C ILE A 90 24.14 -39.70 -42.25
N PHE A 91 24.33 -39.90 -40.95
CA PHE A 91 23.30 -39.62 -39.98
C PHE A 91 22.97 -38.12 -39.90
N LEU A 92 23.98 -37.24 -39.83
CA LEU A 92 23.79 -35.77 -39.88
C LEU A 92 23.10 -35.31 -41.18
N ALA A 93 23.38 -35.97 -42.32
CA ALA A 93 22.70 -35.70 -43.59
C ALA A 93 21.27 -36.24 -43.65
N THR A 94 20.96 -37.31 -42.91
CA THR A 94 19.62 -37.92 -42.88
C THR A 94 18.67 -37.19 -41.95
N PHE A 95 19.19 -36.57 -40.88
CA PHE A 95 18.39 -35.92 -39.84
C PHE A 95 18.53 -34.38 -39.80
N GLY A 96 19.44 -33.80 -40.59
CA GLY A 96 19.58 -32.35 -40.80
C GLY A 96 20.55 -31.65 -39.84
N TRP A 97 21.25 -30.63 -40.36
CA TRP A 97 22.01 -29.64 -39.58
C TRP A 97 21.10 -28.41 -39.39
N PRO A 98 20.85 -27.90 -38.17
CA PRO A 98 20.11 -26.65 -38.04
C PRO A 98 20.99 -25.53 -38.61
N SER A 99 20.47 -24.74 -39.54
CA SER A 99 21.16 -23.52 -39.97
C SER A 99 21.37 -22.59 -38.76
N PRO A 100 22.35 -21.67 -38.77
CA PRO A 100 22.55 -20.71 -37.69
C PRO A 100 21.28 -19.91 -37.34
N ASP A 101 20.48 -19.57 -38.35
CA ASP A 101 19.21 -18.88 -38.19
C ASP A 101 18.11 -19.79 -37.62
N GLN A 102 18.13 -21.08 -37.96
CA GLN A 102 17.27 -22.07 -37.30
C GLN A 102 17.70 -22.25 -35.83
N ALA A 103 18.99 -22.33 -35.52
CA ALA A 103 19.52 -22.48 -34.17
C ALA A 103 19.15 -21.29 -33.26
N LEU A 104 19.01 -20.09 -33.81
CA LEU A 104 18.49 -18.90 -33.13
C LEU A 104 16.96 -18.94 -32.95
N ALA A 105 16.22 -19.57 -33.87
CA ALA A 105 14.78 -19.81 -33.77
C ALA A 105 14.40 -21.11 -33.04
N PHE A 106 15.37 -21.89 -32.55
CA PHE A 106 15.19 -23.25 -32.02
C PHE A 106 14.70 -23.29 -30.56
N TRP A 107 14.22 -22.17 -30.02
CA TRP A 107 13.56 -22.12 -28.72
C TRP A 107 12.59 -20.93 -28.64
N PRO A 108 11.33 -21.06 -28.16
CA PRO A 108 10.64 -22.20 -27.54
C PRO A 108 9.34 -22.63 -28.26
N THR A 109 9.20 -23.91 -28.63
CA THR A 109 7.90 -24.62 -28.73
C THR A 109 8.10 -26.10 -28.35
N GLU A 110 7.03 -26.81 -27.97
CA GLU A 110 7.06 -28.18 -27.40
C GLU A 110 7.87 -29.23 -28.20
N GLY A 111 8.16 -29.01 -29.48
CA GLY A 111 8.94 -29.91 -30.33
C GLY A 111 10.43 -30.04 -29.97
N THR A 112 11.02 -29.05 -29.28
CA THR A 112 12.49 -28.92 -29.13
C THR A 112 13.11 -29.84 -28.09
N ALA A 113 12.34 -30.28 -27.08
CA ALA A 113 12.80 -31.25 -26.07
C ALA A 113 13.03 -32.64 -26.67
N VAL A 114 12.25 -33.01 -27.70
CA VAL A 114 12.41 -34.27 -28.43
C VAL A 114 13.69 -34.26 -29.26
N ASP A 115 14.01 -33.11 -29.86
CA ASP A 115 15.21 -32.96 -30.69
C ASP A 115 16.50 -32.91 -29.84
N GLY A 116 16.51 -32.21 -28.70
CA GLY A 116 17.63 -32.26 -27.75
C GLY A 116 17.95 -33.69 -27.25
N LEU A 117 16.91 -34.49 -27.01
CA LEU A 117 17.04 -35.90 -26.62
C LEU A 117 17.57 -36.75 -27.79
N ARG A 118 17.11 -36.49 -29.02
CA ARG A 118 17.62 -37.13 -30.25
C ARG A 118 19.11 -36.84 -30.44
N TYR A 119 19.56 -35.59 -30.36
CA TYR A 119 20.97 -35.22 -30.53
C TYR A 119 21.88 -35.79 -29.43
N GLY A 120 21.43 -35.78 -28.17
CA GLY A 120 22.14 -36.43 -27.06
C GLY A 120 22.31 -37.94 -27.26
N LEU A 121 21.27 -38.63 -27.74
CA LEU A 121 21.34 -40.04 -28.11
C LEU A 121 22.34 -40.30 -29.25
N CYS A 122 22.42 -39.39 -30.22
CA CYS A 122 23.31 -39.52 -31.37
C CYS A 122 24.79 -39.41 -30.97
N GLY A 123 25.12 -38.40 -30.15
CA GLY A 123 26.45 -38.28 -29.56
C GLY A 123 26.82 -39.52 -28.75
N ALA A 124 25.86 -40.07 -28.00
CA ALA A 124 26.05 -41.29 -27.22
C ALA A 124 26.33 -42.53 -28.10
N VAL A 125 25.57 -42.72 -29.18
CA VAL A 125 25.76 -43.82 -30.13
C VAL A 125 27.12 -43.70 -30.84
N ALA A 126 27.54 -42.50 -31.24
CA ALA A 126 28.83 -42.26 -31.87
C ALA A 126 30.00 -42.64 -30.95
N VAL A 127 29.92 -42.27 -29.67
CA VAL A 127 30.93 -42.63 -28.66
C VAL A 127 30.96 -44.15 -28.39
N VAL A 128 29.81 -44.81 -28.32
CA VAL A 128 29.72 -46.27 -28.17
C VAL A 128 30.31 -47.00 -29.38
N LEU A 129 30.03 -46.52 -30.60
CA LEU A 129 30.61 -47.05 -31.84
C LEU A 129 32.13 -46.85 -31.86
N ALA A 130 32.63 -45.67 -31.47
CA ALA A 130 34.06 -45.41 -31.36
C ALA A 130 34.74 -46.36 -30.36
N LEU A 131 34.14 -46.58 -29.19
CA LEU A 131 34.65 -47.51 -28.17
C LEU A 131 34.70 -48.96 -28.69
N ARG A 132 33.68 -49.41 -29.43
CA ARG A 132 33.61 -50.78 -29.97
C ARG A 132 34.51 -51.01 -31.18
N LEU A 133 34.58 -50.06 -32.12
CA LEU A 133 35.30 -50.21 -33.39
C LEU A 133 36.79 -49.88 -33.26
N LEU A 134 37.15 -48.85 -32.49
CA LEU A 134 38.54 -48.41 -32.38
C LEU A 134 39.31 -49.14 -31.27
N ARG A 135 38.61 -49.75 -30.31
CA ARG A 135 39.19 -50.42 -29.12
C ARG A 135 40.32 -49.60 -28.48
N PRO A 136 40.07 -48.34 -28.11
CA PRO A 136 41.13 -47.43 -27.70
C PRO A 136 41.79 -47.85 -26.38
N PRO A 137 43.01 -47.37 -26.09
CA PRO A 137 43.71 -47.63 -24.83
C PRO A 137 42.91 -47.12 -23.62
N ARG A 138 43.21 -47.63 -22.41
CA ARG A 138 42.41 -47.37 -21.20
C ARG A 138 42.21 -45.88 -20.90
N SER A 139 43.24 -45.04 -21.09
CA SER A 139 43.16 -43.58 -20.89
C SER A 139 42.12 -42.91 -21.80
N ALA A 140 42.07 -43.31 -23.06
CA ALA A 140 41.12 -42.80 -24.06
C ALA A 140 39.68 -43.31 -23.81
N ARG A 141 39.50 -44.51 -23.23
CA ARG A 141 38.17 -45.00 -22.83
C ARG A 141 37.57 -44.18 -21.69
N VAL A 142 38.40 -43.71 -20.76
CA VAL A 142 37.95 -42.85 -19.66
C VAL A 142 37.47 -41.51 -20.23
N GLN A 143 38.23 -40.88 -21.13
CA GLN A 143 37.85 -39.62 -21.78
C GLN A 143 36.55 -39.75 -22.60
N LEU A 144 36.42 -40.82 -23.39
CA LEU A 144 35.19 -41.08 -24.15
C LEU A 144 34.00 -41.40 -23.23
N GLY A 145 34.21 -42.12 -22.12
CA GLY A 145 33.18 -42.35 -21.11
C GLY A 145 32.70 -41.06 -20.44
N SER A 146 33.60 -40.12 -20.14
CA SER A 146 33.25 -38.80 -19.63
C SER A 146 32.47 -37.96 -20.64
N ALA A 147 32.84 -38.00 -21.92
CA ALA A 147 32.10 -37.33 -22.99
C ALA A 147 30.67 -37.90 -23.17
N LEU A 148 30.51 -39.22 -23.05
CA LEU A 148 29.21 -39.90 -23.07
C LEU A 148 28.30 -39.42 -21.93
N VAL A 149 28.84 -39.33 -20.71
CA VAL A 149 28.10 -38.84 -19.54
C VAL A 149 27.70 -37.37 -19.72
N ALA A 150 28.59 -36.54 -20.26
CA ALA A 150 28.29 -35.13 -20.55
C ALA A 150 27.17 -34.99 -21.59
N LEU A 151 27.20 -35.78 -22.67
CA LEU A 151 26.17 -35.75 -23.72
C LEU A 151 24.80 -36.23 -23.22
N VAL A 152 24.77 -37.26 -22.37
CA VAL A 152 23.53 -37.73 -21.74
C VAL A 152 22.99 -36.71 -20.75
N LEU A 153 23.86 -36.06 -19.97
CA LEU A 153 23.46 -34.95 -19.08
C LEU A 153 22.87 -33.79 -19.88
N VAL A 154 23.50 -33.36 -20.96
CA VAL A 154 22.98 -32.27 -21.81
C VAL A 154 21.64 -32.67 -22.45
N GLY A 155 21.51 -33.89 -22.99
CA GLY A 155 20.28 -34.34 -23.66
C GLY A 155 19.10 -34.64 -22.73
N VAL A 156 19.32 -34.91 -21.44
CA VAL A 156 18.26 -35.30 -20.48
C VAL A 156 18.01 -34.22 -19.43
N VAL A 157 19.06 -33.53 -18.97
CA VAL A 157 18.96 -32.52 -17.90
C VAL A 157 18.61 -31.16 -18.49
N ALA A 158 19.23 -30.73 -19.60
CA ALA A 158 18.98 -29.40 -20.14
C ALA A 158 17.51 -29.18 -20.56
N PRO A 159 16.80 -30.12 -21.22
CA PRO A 159 15.38 -29.92 -21.55
C PRO A 159 14.48 -29.89 -20.32
N ARG A 160 14.85 -30.63 -19.25
CA ARG A 160 14.11 -30.62 -17.98
C ARG A 160 14.31 -29.33 -17.20
N VAL A 161 15.53 -28.80 -17.19
CA VAL A 161 15.86 -27.50 -16.61
C VAL A 161 15.18 -26.39 -17.40
N ALA A 162 15.19 -26.45 -18.73
CA ALA A 162 14.51 -25.46 -19.58
C ALA A 162 12.99 -25.48 -19.40
N ARG A 163 12.33 -26.66 -19.37
CA ARG A 163 10.90 -26.76 -19.06
C ARG A 163 10.57 -26.24 -17.66
N ARG A 164 11.44 -26.50 -16.68
CA ARG A 164 11.25 -26.00 -15.31
C ARG A 164 11.45 -24.48 -15.25
N ALA A 165 12.41 -23.93 -15.99
CA ALA A 165 12.62 -22.49 -16.11
C ALA A 165 11.47 -21.79 -16.85
N GLU A 166 10.84 -22.46 -17.82
CA GLU A 166 9.67 -21.95 -18.54
C GLU A 166 8.40 -22.00 -17.69
N ALA A 167 8.21 -23.05 -16.90
CA ALA A 167 7.16 -23.13 -15.88
C ALA A 167 7.37 -22.17 -14.69
N LEU A 168 8.58 -21.60 -14.57
CA LEU A 168 8.95 -20.56 -13.60
C LEU A 168 8.96 -19.15 -14.23
N ARG A 169 8.56 -19.00 -15.51
CA ARG A 169 8.46 -17.66 -16.09
C ARG A 169 7.30 -16.92 -15.40
N PRO A 170 7.58 -15.79 -14.75
CA PRO A 170 6.54 -15.01 -14.11
C PRO A 170 5.52 -14.55 -15.17
N PRO A 171 4.24 -14.44 -14.79
CA PRO A 171 3.22 -13.92 -15.70
C PRO A 171 3.59 -12.51 -16.17
N ILE A 172 3.24 -12.21 -17.43
CA ILE A 172 3.22 -10.85 -17.94
C ILE A 172 1.92 -10.24 -17.43
N LEU A 173 2.05 -9.13 -16.71
CA LEU A 173 0.95 -8.29 -16.30
C LEU A 173 0.79 -7.19 -17.34
N ASP A 174 -0.41 -7.10 -17.90
CA ASP A 174 -0.86 -5.86 -18.53
C ASP A 174 -1.30 -4.92 -17.40
N TRP A 175 -0.52 -3.88 -17.18
CA TRP A 175 -0.90 -2.81 -16.26
C TRP A 175 -0.98 -1.51 -17.03
N ARG A 176 -1.65 -0.51 -16.45
CA ARG A 176 -1.84 0.78 -17.10
C ARG A 176 -1.39 1.89 -16.16
N VAL A 177 -0.48 2.74 -16.63
CA VAL A 177 -0.14 4.00 -15.97
C VAL A 177 -1.33 4.93 -16.15
N ARG A 178 -1.78 5.56 -15.08
CA ARG A 178 -2.88 6.52 -15.10
C ARG A 178 -2.33 7.94 -15.05
N SER A 179 -2.97 8.84 -15.80
CA SER A 179 -2.73 10.28 -15.71
C SER A 179 -4.07 11.02 -15.70
N SER A 180 -4.29 11.83 -14.67
CA SER A 180 -5.53 12.60 -14.53
C SER A 180 -5.49 13.88 -15.35
N VAL A 181 -6.45 14.03 -16.27
CA VAL A 181 -6.68 15.28 -17.02
C VAL A 181 -7.11 16.41 -16.08
N LEU A 182 -7.82 16.08 -14.99
CA LEU A 182 -8.28 17.07 -14.01
C LEU A 182 -7.13 17.73 -13.24
N GLU A 183 -6.03 16.99 -13.07
CA GLU A 183 -4.84 17.45 -12.32
C GLU A 183 -3.70 17.93 -13.23
N SER A 184 -3.88 17.79 -14.54
CA SER A 184 -2.90 18.18 -15.58
C SER A 184 -3.51 19.28 -16.46
N PRO A 185 -3.58 20.54 -15.99
CA PRO A 185 -4.26 21.63 -16.71
C PRO A 185 -3.64 21.93 -18.08
N GLU A 186 -2.39 21.54 -18.31
CA GLU A 186 -1.74 21.57 -19.62
C GLU A 186 -2.35 20.61 -20.64
N LEU A 187 -3.01 19.53 -20.18
CA LEU A 187 -3.66 18.55 -21.05
C LEU A 187 -5.03 19.01 -21.55
N TYR A 188 -5.60 20.14 -21.08
CA TYR A 188 -6.89 20.58 -21.60
C TYR A 188 -7.04 22.09 -21.77
N ARG A 189 -7.87 22.48 -22.74
CA ARG A 189 -8.23 23.88 -23.02
C ARG A 189 -9.74 24.04 -23.12
N VAL A 190 -10.27 25.04 -22.43
CA VAL A 190 -11.69 25.42 -22.51
C VAL A 190 -11.93 26.14 -23.84
N LEU A 191 -12.69 25.52 -24.74
CA LEU A 191 -13.06 26.10 -26.04
C LEU A 191 -14.33 26.96 -25.94
N LYS A 192 -15.28 26.52 -25.10
CA LYS A 192 -16.54 27.21 -24.85
C LYS A 192 -16.97 26.96 -23.41
N SER A 193 -17.40 28.00 -22.73
CA SER A 193 -17.97 27.90 -21.40
C SER A 193 -19.28 28.68 -21.31
N HIS A 194 -20.16 28.25 -20.42
CA HIS A 194 -21.36 28.99 -20.07
C HIS A 194 -20.99 30.32 -19.38
N SER A 195 -21.78 31.39 -19.60
CA SER A 195 -21.45 32.73 -19.09
C SER A 195 -21.63 32.88 -17.58
N ASN A 196 -22.53 32.09 -16.97
CA ASN A 196 -22.84 32.18 -15.54
C ASN A 196 -21.99 31.26 -14.66
N ARG A 197 -21.30 30.29 -15.27
CA ARG A 197 -20.42 29.36 -14.57
C ARG A 197 -19.30 28.91 -15.52
N PRO A 198 -18.04 29.24 -15.24
CA PRO A 198 -16.91 28.77 -16.03
C PRO A 198 -16.79 27.24 -15.94
N VAL A 199 -16.07 26.64 -16.88
CA VAL A 199 -15.64 25.24 -16.75
C VAL A 199 -14.61 25.17 -15.63
N GLU A 200 -14.84 24.31 -14.66
CA GLU A 200 -14.01 24.16 -13.46
C GLU A 200 -14.00 22.71 -12.98
N SER A 201 -12.91 22.29 -12.34
CA SER A 201 -12.82 20.97 -11.69
C SER A 201 -13.49 21.07 -10.32
N GLU A 202 -14.49 20.23 -10.06
CA GLU A 202 -15.18 20.14 -8.78
C GLU A 202 -15.62 18.70 -8.50
N ILE A 203 -16.06 18.45 -7.27
CA ILE A 203 -16.77 17.22 -6.95
C ILE A 203 -18.25 17.46 -7.12
N PHE A 204 -18.92 16.53 -7.80
CA PHE A 204 -20.35 16.40 -7.59
C PHE A 204 -20.76 14.94 -7.59
N THR A 205 -21.96 14.71 -7.08
CA THR A 205 -22.54 13.38 -6.87
C THR A 205 -23.79 13.31 -7.75
N THR A 206 -23.89 12.29 -8.60
CA THR A 206 -25.04 12.14 -9.50
C THR A 206 -26.29 11.66 -8.74
N THR A 207 -26.11 10.96 -7.61
CA THR A 207 -27.19 10.56 -6.69
C THR A 207 -26.73 10.46 -5.25
N THR A 208 -27.63 10.75 -4.32
CA THR A 208 -27.47 10.49 -2.88
C THR A 208 -27.41 9.00 -2.48
N ALA A 209 -27.38 8.07 -3.44
CA ALA A 209 -27.38 6.64 -3.19
C ALA A 209 -25.98 6.06 -3.45
N THR A 210 -25.28 5.68 -2.38
CA THR A 210 -23.90 5.18 -2.42
C THR A 210 -23.76 3.85 -3.17
N ASN A 211 -24.80 3.02 -3.22
CA ASN A 211 -24.77 1.68 -3.83
C ASN A 211 -25.04 1.64 -5.35
N LYS A 212 -25.14 2.79 -6.03
CA LYS A 212 -25.53 2.87 -7.46
C LYS A 212 -24.47 3.52 -8.34
N ASN A 213 -23.18 3.30 -8.08
CA ASN A 213 -22.08 3.96 -8.79
C ASN A 213 -22.27 5.49 -8.89
N GLY A 214 -22.89 6.08 -7.86
CA GLY A 214 -23.39 7.44 -7.87
C GLY A 214 -22.63 8.41 -6.99
N GLY A 215 -21.61 7.89 -6.29
CA GLY A 215 -20.83 8.61 -5.30
C GLY A 215 -20.10 9.85 -5.85
N PRO A 216 -19.52 10.66 -4.96
CA PRO A 216 -18.77 11.83 -5.37
C PRO A 216 -17.61 11.41 -6.26
N ARG A 217 -17.43 12.10 -7.38
CA ARG A 217 -16.21 11.97 -8.17
C ARG A 217 -15.69 13.35 -8.54
N PRO A 218 -14.36 13.55 -8.57
CA PRO A 218 -13.77 14.68 -9.27
C PRO A 218 -14.27 14.70 -10.71
N ALA A 219 -14.75 15.87 -11.14
CA ALA A 219 -15.34 16.05 -12.44
C ALA A 219 -15.05 17.44 -12.99
N LEU A 220 -14.83 17.49 -14.30
CA LEU A 220 -14.84 18.73 -15.03
C LEU A 220 -16.30 19.17 -15.17
N VAL A 221 -16.73 20.11 -14.33
CA VAL A 221 -18.07 20.70 -14.37
C VAL A 221 -18.18 21.59 -15.59
N MET A 222 -19.08 21.21 -16.49
CA MET A 222 -19.28 21.78 -17.80
C MET A 222 -20.75 22.16 -17.97
N THR A 223 -21.14 23.33 -17.45
CA THR A 223 -22.51 23.84 -17.57
C THR A 223 -22.90 23.99 -19.05
N PRO A 224 -24.01 23.40 -19.53
CA PRO A 224 -24.35 23.43 -20.95
C PRO A 224 -24.78 24.83 -21.44
N PRO A 225 -24.34 25.27 -22.64
CA PRO A 225 -23.39 24.59 -23.52
C PRO A 225 -21.93 24.87 -23.15
N SER A 226 -21.15 23.81 -22.95
CA SER A 226 -19.70 23.88 -22.69
C SER A 226 -18.94 22.90 -23.56
N ARG A 227 -17.69 23.25 -23.88
CA ARG A 227 -16.80 22.46 -24.74
C ARG A 227 -15.35 22.62 -24.30
N VAL A 228 -14.66 21.50 -24.17
CA VAL A 228 -13.27 21.40 -23.74
C VAL A 228 -12.52 20.51 -24.73
N ARG A 229 -11.30 20.87 -25.07
CA ARG A 229 -10.37 20.02 -25.81
C ARG A 229 -9.38 19.42 -24.84
N VAL A 230 -9.21 18.11 -24.87
CA VAL A 230 -8.14 17.37 -24.19
C VAL A 230 -7.08 17.04 -25.22
N GLU A 231 -5.83 17.46 -24.99
CA GLU A 231 -4.65 17.17 -25.79
C GLU A 231 -4.04 15.84 -25.34
N ILE A 232 -3.73 14.95 -26.29
CA ILE A 232 -3.12 13.64 -26.01
C ILE A 232 -1.65 13.68 -26.46
N PRO A 233 -0.68 13.46 -25.55
CA PRO A 233 0.72 13.36 -25.91
C PRO A 233 0.97 12.29 -26.99
N PRO A 234 1.76 12.58 -28.05
CA PRO A 234 2.00 11.64 -29.15
C PRO A 234 2.52 10.27 -28.68
N GLU A 235 3.39 10.27 -27.67
CA GLU A 235 3.95 9.05 -27.08
C GLU A 235 2.87 8.13 -26.48
N TRP A 236 1.78 8.68 -25.95
CA TRP A 236 0.69 7.89 -25.36
C TRP A 236 -0.23 7.33 -26.44
N ALA A 237 -0.48 8.13 -27.48
CA ALA A 237 -1.26 7.70 -28.64
C ALA A 237 -0.59 6.54 -29.40
N GLU A 238 0.75 6.51 -29.47
CA GLU A 238 1.49 5.40 -30.07
C GLU A 238 1.47 4.11 -29.23
N LEU A 239 1.30 4.23 -27.91
CA LEU A 239 1.26 3.11 -26.97
C LEU A 239 -0.13 2.49 -26.83
N GLY A 240 -1.15 2.97 -27.53
CA GLY A 240 -2.52 2.45 -27.37
C GLY A 240 -3.16 2.87 -26.05
N ALA A 241 -2.90 4.12 -25.62
CA ALA A 241 -3.57 4.72 -24.48
C ALA A 241 -5.09 4.76 -24.68
N ARG A 242 -5.83 4.84 -23.57
CA ARG A 242 -7.28 5.03 -23.57
C ARG A 242 -7.67 6.13 -22.60
N LEU A 243 -8.71 6.89 -22.91
CA LEU A 243 -9.34 7.82 -22.00
C LEU A 243 -10.53 7.10 -21.34
N ASP A 244 -10.42 6.84 -20.04
CA ASP A 244 -11.59 6.60 -19.20
C ASP A 244 -12.32 7.93 -19.00
N LEU A 245 -13.64 7.88 -18.93
CA LEU A 245 -14.48 9.01 -18.64
C LEU A 245 -15.83 8.53 -18.10
N ALA A 246 -16.49 9.38 -17.34
CA ALA A 246 -17.84 9.17 -16.89
C ALA A 246 -18.65 10.44 -17.07
N ALA A 247 -19.88 10.35 -17.57
CA ALA A 247 -20.77 11.50 -17.71
C ALA A 247 -21.83 11.48 -16.62
N GLY A 248 -22.08 12.64 -16.00
CA GLY A 248 -23.00 12.74 -14.88
C GLY A 248 -23.67 14.11 -14.76
N LEU A 249 -24.78 14.12 -14.05
CA LEU A 249 -25.56 15.30 -13.68
C LEU A 249 -26.03 15.14 -12.23
N ASP A 250 -25.97 16.22 -11.44
CA ASP A 250 -26.45 16.18 -10.06
C ASP A 250 -27.99 16.14 -9.96
N GLU A 251 -28.49 15.85 -8.76
CA GLU A 251 -29.91 15.66 -8.51
C GLU A 251 -30.75 16.95 -8.74
N ASP A 252 -30.21 18.11 -8.40
CA ASP A 252 -30.96 19.37 -8.52
C ASP A 252 -31.02 19.86 -9.97
N SER A 253 -29.95 19.69 -10.73
CA SER A 253 -29.93 19.97 -12.17
C SER A 253 -30.77 18.96 -12.94
N TRP A 254 -30.83 17.71 -12.46
CA TRP A 254 -31.76 16.71 -12.97
C TRP A 254 -33.21 17.18 -12.84
N LYS A 255 -33.61 17.65 -11.66
CA LYS A 255 -34.95 18.21 -11.42
C LYS A 255 -35.24 19.44 -12.31
N GLU A 256 -34.23 20.27 -12.60
CA GLU A 256 -34.38 21.45 -13.47
C GLU A 256 -34.70 21.12 -14.93
N LEU A 257 -34.21 19.99 -15.47
CA LEU A 257 -34.41 19.63 -16.88
C LEU A 257 -35.90 19.60 -17.26
N GLY A 258 -36.73 19.09 -16.36
CA GLY A 258 -38.17 18.90 -16.58
C GLY A 258 -38.47 17.94 -17.74
N LYS A 259 -39.75 17.71 -18.01
CA LYS A 259 -40.21 16.61 -18.90
C LYS A 259 -39.87 16.71 -20.40
N ARG A 260 -39.14 17.73 -20.85
CA ARG A 260 -38.97 18.04 -22.29
C ARG A 260 -37.52 18.24 -22.75
N ARG A 261 -36.54 18.23 -21.84
CA ARG A 261 -35.14 18.52 -22.15
C ARG A 261 -34.26 17.39 -21.64
N GLY A 262 -33.21 17.06 -22.38
CA GLY A 262 -32.12 16.23 -21.92
C GLY A 262 -30.79 16.96 -21.95
N VAL A 263 -29.79 16.41 -21.28
CA VAL A 263 -28.39 16.81 -21.42
C VAL A 263 -27.68 15.76 -22.24
N ARG A 264 -27.02 16.18 -23.30
CA ARG A 264 -26.13 15.36 -24.12
C ARG A 264 -24.68 15.63 -23.70
N PHE A 265 -23.98 14.55 -23.42
CA PHE A 265 -22.55 14.48 -23.20
C PHE A 265 -21.95 13.80 -24.43
N THR A 266 -20.91 14.40 -25.00
CA THR A 266 -20.26 13.85 -26.20
C THR A 266 -18.75 13.96 -26.05
N ALA A 267 -18.03 12.90 -26.39
CA ALA A 267 -16.60 12.95 -26.68
C ALA A 267 -16.39 12.69 -28.18
N ARG A 268 -15.53 13.50 -28.83
CA ARG A 268 -15.22 13.40 -30.26
C ARG A 268 -13.74 13.33 -30.53
N VAL A 269 -13.40 12.57 -31.57
CA VAL A 269 -12.07 12.52 -32.18
C VAL A 269 -12.23 12.95 -33.63
N GLY A 270 -11.71 14.13 -33.97
CA GLY A 270 -12.05 14.80 -35.24
C GLY A 270 -13.56 14.99 -35.38
N ASP A 271 -14.13 14.50 -36.49
CA ASP A 271 -15.58 14.54 -36.74
C ASP A 271 -16.34 13.32 -36.16
N ALA A 272 -15.64 12.33 -35.62
CA ALA A 272 -16.24 11.10 -35.12
C ALA A 272 -16.65 11.22 -33.65
N THR A 273 -17.91 10.93 -33.34
CA THR A 273 -18.37 10.75 -31.95
C THR A 273 -17.92 9.38 -31.44
N VAL A 274 -17.05 9.38 -30.43
CA VAL A 274 -16.49 8.17 -29.81
C VAL A 274 -17.19 7.81 -28.49
N PHE A 275 -17.84 8.78 -27.86
CA PHE A 275 -18.73 8.57 -26.71
C PHE A 275 -19.92 9.51 -26.80
N GLU A 276 -21.12 8.99 -26.54
CA GLU A 276 -22.33 9.79 -26.38
C GLU A 276 -23.21 9.23 -25.27
N ARG A 277 -23.65 10.12 -24.37
CA ARG A 277 -24.70 9.84 -23.40
C ARG A 277 -25.72 10.96 -23.38
N VAL A 278 -26.99 10.59 -23.35
CA VAL A 278 -28.10 11.54 -23.30
C VAL A 278 -28.93 11.23 -22.07
N LEU A 279 -28.93 12.14 -21.10
CA LEU A 279 -29.67 12.02 -19.85
C LEU A 279 -30.97 12.83 -19.96
N VAL A 280 -32.11 12.18 -19.78
CA VAL A 280 -33.45 12.78 -19.98
C VAL A 280 -34.36 12.53 -18.78
N HIS A 281 -34.97 13.58 -18.24
CA HIS A 281 -35.95 13.46 -17.15
C HIS A 281 -37.17 12.64 -17.62
N GLN A 282 -37.26 11.36 -17.23
CA GLN A 282 -38.24 10.41 -17.76
C GLN A 282 -39.70 10.84 -17.54
N ASP A 283 -40.39 11.06 -18.65
CA ASP A 283 -41.83 10.79 -18.89
C ASP A 283 -41.96 10.55 -20.42
N TYR A 284 -41.25 9.54 -20.94
CA TYR A 284 -41.24 9.18 -22.36
C TYR A 284 -42.52 8.39 -22.70
N ALA A 285 -43.36 8.93 -23.60
CA ALA A 285 -44.61 8.30 -24.05
C ALA A 285 -44.42 7.29 -25.21
N GLY A 286 -43.18 6.88 -25.51
CA GLY A 286 -42.88 5.82 -26.47
C GLY A 286 -42.88 4.42 -25.85
N PRO A 287 -42.62 3.36 -26.63
CA PRO A 287 -42.54 2.01 -26.08
C PRO A 287 -41.49 1.98 -24.96
N PRO A 288 -41.71 1.20 -23.89
CA PRO A 288 -40.75 1.05 -22.81
C PRO A 288 -39.41 0.61 -23.40
N LEU A 289 -38.37 1.41 -23.18
CA LEU A 289 -37.00 0.95 -23.34
C LEU A 289 -36.80 -0.14 -22.28
N GLU A 290 -36.32 -1.31 -22.68
CA GLU A 290 -36.13 -2.47 -21.80
C GLU A 290 -35.36 -2.08 -20.53
N GLU A 291 -35.91 -2.43 -19.36
CA GLU A 291 -35.33 -2.66 -18.01
C GLU A 291 -34.05 -1.93 -17.47
N SER A 292 -33.39 -0.96 -18.11
CA SER A 292 -32.05 -0.52 -17.68
C SER A 292 -31.73 0.98 -17.81
N THR A 293 -32.44 1.86 -17.12
CA THR A 293 -31.96 3.24 -16.93
C THR A 293 -32.07 3.65 -15.46
N HIS A 294 -31.03 3.37 -14.69
CA HIS A 294 -30.85 3.95 -13.36
C HIS A 294 -30.36 5.40 -13.54
N VAL A 295 -31.31 6.33 -13.64
CA VAL A 295 -31.10 7.65 -14.28
C VAL A 295 -30.30 8.70 -13.49
N ARG A 296 -29.54 8.27 -12.47
CA ARG A 296 -28.84 9.16 -11.53
C ARG A 296 -27.46 8.61 -11.13
N GLU A 297 -26.84 7.82 -11.98
CA GLU A 297 -25.49 7.26 -11.76
C GLU A 297 -24.47 7.88 -12.72
N TRP A 298 -23.19 7.61 -12.47
CA TRP A 298 -22.15 7.91 -13.44
C TRP A 298 -22.29 7.00 -14.67
N HIS A 299 -22.32 7.60 -15.86
CA HIS A 299 -22.35 6.86 -17.11
C HIS A 299 -20.95 6.75 -17.69
N GLU A 300 -20.32 5.62 -17.44
CA GLU A 300 -18.92 5.34 -17.80
C GLU A 300 -18.75 5.08 -19.30
N GLY A 301 -17.57 5.41 -19.79
CA GLY A 301 -17.16 5.32 -21.19
C GLY A 301 -15.65 5.19 -21.30
N LEU A 302 -15.22 4.39 -22.26
CA LEU A 302 -13.82 4.16 -22.54
C LEU A 302 -13.56 4.51 -24.01
N VAL A 303 -12.60 5.40 -24.25
CA VAL A 303 -12.25 5.89 -25.58
C VAL A 303 -10.82 5.47 -25.89
N GLU A 304 -10.64 4.64 -26.93
CA GLU A 304 -9.30 4.29 -27.42
C GLU A 304 -8.64 5.52 -28.07
N LEU A 305 -7.36 5.74 -27.77
CA LEU A 305 -6.60 6.91 -28.22
C LEU A 305 -5.48 6.56 -29.21
N GLU A 306 -5.48 5.35 -29.79
CA GLU A 306 -4.46 4.96 -30.77
C GLU A 306 -4.46 5.92 -31.97
N GLY A 307 -3.35 6.65 -32.16
CA GLY A 307 -3.22 7.68 -33.20
C GLY A 307 -4.12 8.92 -33.02
N VAL A 308 -4.65 9.15 -31.82
CA VAL A 308 -5.49 10.31 -31.49
C VAL A 308 -4.64 11.42 -30.87
N GLU A 309 -4.69 12.62 -31.47
CA GLU A 309 -3.98 13.81 -30.96
C GLU A 309 -4.82 14.64 -29.99
N GLU A 310 -6.14 14.63 -30.15
CA GLU A 310 -7.06 15.38 -29.28
C GLU A 310 -8.43 14.72 -29.16
N VAL A 311 -9.07 14.92 -27.99
CA VAL A 311 -10.46 14.55 -27.72
C VAL A 311 -11.26 15.80 -27.35
N GLU A 312 -12.32 16.10 -28.08
CA GLU A 312 -13.25 17.19 -27.74
C GLU A 312 -14.39 16.67 -26.87
N LEU A 313 -14.48 17.17 -25.64
CA LEU A 313 -15.60 16.95 -24.73
C LEU A 313 -16.63 18.06 -24.89
N GLU A 314 -17.91 17.71 -25.01
CA GLU A 314 -19.02 18.66 -25.11
C GLU A 314 -20.17 18.26 -24.18
N VAL A 315 -20.73 19.26 -23.50
CA VAL A 315 -21.98 19.14 -22.74
C VAL A 315 -22.97 20.16 -23.28
N ALA A 316 -24.12 19.70 -23.76
CA ALA A 316 -25.14 20.54 -24.39
C ALA A 316 -26.57 20.06 -24.07
N LEU A 317 -27.55 20.96 -24.05
CA LEU A 317 -28.96 20.55 -23.99
C LEU A 317 -29.40 19.94 -25.33
N THR A 318 -30.27 18.93 -25.29
CA THR A 318 -30.75 18.22 -26.49
C THR A 318 -31.53 19.10 -27.47
N ASP A 319 -32.13 20.19 -26.97
CA ASP A 319 -32.87 21.19 -27.76
C ASP A 319 -32.01 22.38 -28.21
N GLY A 320 -30.71 22.37 -27.89
CA GLY A 320 -29.75 23.43 -28.24
C GLY A 320 -29.89 24.70 -27.40
N SER A 321 -30.74 24.71 -26.37
CA SER A 321 -30.90 25.85 -25.46
C SER A 321 -29.78 25.92 -24.40
N SER A 322 -29.82 26.96 -23.57
CA SER A 322 -28.90 27.19 -22.44
C SER A 322 -29.68 27.15 -21.12
N VAL A 323 -28.99 26.86 -20.02
CA VAL A 323 -29.56 26.87 -18.66
C VAL A 323 -29.46 28.25 -18.01
N SER A 324 -30.40 28.61 -17.14
CA SER A 324 -30.46 29.95 -16.51
C SER A 324 -30.02 30.00 -15.05
N LYS A 325 -29.90 28.85 -14.37
CA LYS A 325 -29.48 28.71 -12.96
C LYS A 325 -28.17 27.92 -12.83
N ARG A 326 -27.69 27.74 -11.59
CA ARG A 326 -26.55 26.86 -11.27
C ARG A 326 -26.92 25.44 -11.69
N PHE A 327 -26.25 24.93 -12.72
CA PHE A 327 -26.50 23.62 -13.32
C PHE A 327 -25.18 22.85 -13.35
N VAL A 328 -25.18 21.68 -12.71
CA VAL A 328 -24.00 20.85 -12.44
C VAL A 328 -24.09 19.58 -13.27
N ALA A 329 -23.42 19.62 -14.41
CA ALA A 329 -23.22 18.50 -15.32
C ALA A 329 -21.74 18.46 -15.66
N GLY A 330 -21.16 17.29 -15.88
CA GLY A 330 -19.75 17.21 -16.21
C GLY A 330 -19.26 15.82 -16.57
N PHE A 331 -17.96 15.76 -16.85
CA PHE A 331 -17.24 14.52 -17.04
C PHE A 331 -16.34 14.23 -15.83
N ALA A 332 -16.49 13.06 -15.20
CA ALA A 332 -15.58 12.50 -14.20
C ALA A 332 -14.68 11.42 -14.81
N ASN A 333 -13.83 10.81 -13.98
CA ASN A 333 -12.89 9.75 -14.37
C ASN A 333 -12.06 10.09 -15.60
N LEU A 334 -11.75 11.36 -15.85
CA LEU A 334 -10.95 11.79 -17.01
C LEU A 334 -9.48 11.36 -16.81
N LEU A 335 -9.25 10.05 -16.93
CA LEU A 335 -7.99 9.37 -16.70
C LEU A 335 -7.50 8.83 -18.04
N ILE A 336 -6.30 9.23 -18.43
CA ILE A 336 -5.62 8.63 -19.57
C ILE A 336 -4.82 7.43 -19.05
N GLU A 337 -5.17 6.25 -19.52
CA GLU A 337 -4.55 4.99 -19.13
C GLU A 337 -3.66 4.46 -20.25
N VAL A 338 -2.35 4.50 -20.03
CA VAL A 338 -1.33 4.06 -20.99
C VAL A 338 -0.93 2.62 -20.67
N PRO A 339 -1.12 1.65 -21.59
CA PRO A 339 -0.77 0.26 -21.32
C PRO A 339 0.74 0.09 -21.24
N HIS A 340 1.14 -0.76 -20.31
CA HIS A 340 2.51 -1.12 -20.08
C HIS A 340 2.56 -2.62 -19.77
N GLU A 341 3.40 -3.35 -20.50
CA GLU A 341 3.67 -4.75 -20.19
C GLU A 341 4.75 -4.81 -19.11
N LEU A 342 4.48 -5.51 -18.02
CA LEU A 342 5.46 -5.73 -16.96
C LEU A 342 5.50 -7.18 -16.56
N ARG A 343 6.70 -7.69 -16.32
CA ARG A 343 6.88 -9.05 -15.84
C ARG A 343 6.84 -9.04 -14.32
N ARG A 344 6.05 -9.94 -13.73
CA ARG A 344 6.13 -10.15 -12.28
C ARG A 344 7.56 -10.51 -11.88
N ALA A 345 8.02 -9.96 -10.77
CA ALA A 345 9.30 -10.33 -10.20
C ALA A 345 9.13 -11.62 -9.39
N LEU A 346 10.14 -12.50 -9.40
CA LEU A 346 10.12 -13.73 -8.59
C LEU A 346 10.64 -13.44 -7.18
N ASN A 347 10.01 -14.05 -6.18
CA ASN A 347 10.44 -13.87 -4.80
C ASN A 347 11.74 -14.63 -4.48
N SER A 348 12.70 -13.93 -3.86
CA SER A 348 13.97 -14.51 -3.40
C SER A 348 14.49 -13.80 -2.14
N ARG A 349 15.51 -14.36 -1.50
CA ARG A 349 16.14 -13.71 -0.33
C ARG A 349 16.78 -12.36 -0.65
N LEU A 350 17.25 -12.18 -1.88
CA LEU A 350 17.87 -10.93 -2.36
C LEU A 350 16.85 -9.95 -2.95
N ALA A 351 15.61 -10.41 -3.15
CA ALA A 351 14.50 -9.63 -3.68
C ALA A 351 13.22 -10.03 -2.93
N PRO A 352 13.10 -9.63 -1.66
CA PRO A 352 12.01 -10.09 -0.81
C PRO A 352 10.67 -9.43 -1.20
N SER A 353 9.58 -10.05 -0.75
CA SER A 353 8.23 -9.49 -0.67
C SER A 353 8.10 -8.53 0.51
N LEU A 354 6.98 -7.81 0.57
CA LEU A 354 6.63 -6.87 1.63
C LEU A 354 5.22 -7.16 2.17
N VAL A 355 5.10 -7.26 3.49
CA VAL A 355 3.83 -7.17 4.24
C VAL A 355 3.91 -5.91 5.08
N PHE A 356 2.97 -4.99 4.89
CA PHE A 356 2.90 -3.72 5.60
C PHE A 356 1.57 -3.68 6.37
N VAL A 357 1.66 -3.90 7.68
CA VAL A 357 0.55 -3.88 8.62
C VAL A 357 0.43 -2.49 9.24
N VAL A 358 -0.76 -1.91 9.15
CA VAL A 358 -1.19 -0.68 9.79
C VAL A 358 -2.32 -1.05 10.75
N ILE A 359 -2.21 -0.66 12.02
CA ILE A 359 -3.17 -1.01 13.08
C ILE A 359 -3.85 0.29 13.51
N ASP A 360 -5.12 0.48 13.17
CA ASP A 360 -5.84 1.73 13.40
C ASP A 360 -5.97 2.03 14.90
N THR A 361 -5.57 3.26 15.26
CA THR A 361 -5.50 3.83 16.63
C THR A 361 -4.49 3.21 17.61
N MET A 362 -3.60 2.31 17.19
CA MET A 362 -2.65 1.68 18.11
C MET A 362 -1.58 2.68 18.65
N ARG A 363 -1.55 2.88 19.97
CA ARG A 363 -0.58 3.71 20.69
C ARG A 363 0.76 2.99 20.82
N ALA A 364 1.85 3.75 20.89
CA ALA A 364 3.19 3.19 21.12
C ALA A 364 3.31 2.46 22.47
N ASP A 365 2.59 2.89 23.51
CA ASP A 365 2.62 2.29 24.85
C ASP A 365 1.72 1.05 25.02
N ALA A 366 0.91 0.71 24.01
CA ALA A 366 0.17 -0.55 23.93
C ALA A 366 1.07 -1.75 23.55
N PHE A 367 2.34 -1.49 23.25
CA PHE A 367 3.32 -2.50 22.85
C PHE A 367 4.65 -2.31 23.59
N ASP A 368 5.06 -3.34 24.35
CA ASP A 368 6.41 -3.43 24.91
C ASP A 368 7.22 -4.51 24.16
N PRO A 369 8.23 -4.13 23.34
CA PRO A 369 9.04 -5.09 22.60
C PRO A 369 9.90 -6.00 23.50
N ALA A 370 10.10 -5.64 24.77
CA ALA A 370 10.90 -6.39 25.73
C ALA A 370 10.08 -7.45 26.50
N LEU A 371 8.74 -7.38 26.46
CA LEU A 371 7.87 -8.28 27.21
C LEU A 371 7.03 -9.15 26.25
N ASP A 372 7.06 -10.47 26.46
CA ASP A 372 6.14 -11.42 25.79
C ASP A 372 4.72 -11.36 26.41
N GLY A 373 4.27 -10.18 26.84
CA GLY A 373 3.02 -9.98 27.58
C GLY A 373 1.78 -10.24 26.73
N GLU A 374 0.99 -9.20 26.48
CA GLU A 374 -0.25 -9.33 25.72
C GLU A 374 0.00 -9.32 24.19
N THR A 375 1.22 -9.04 23.73
CA THR A 375 1.58 -8.97 22.30
C THR A 375 2.81 -9.82 21.92
N PRO A 376 2.79 -11.14 22.18
CA PRO A 376 3.96 -12.01 22.00
C PRO A 376 4.43 -12.14 20.54
N ASN A 377 3.55 -12.03 19.55
CA ASN A 377 3.94 -12.15 18.13
C ASN A 377 4.64 -10.88 17.63
N MET A 378 4.14 -9.70 18.01
CA MET A 378 4.80 -8.42 17.78
C MET A 378 6.16 -8.35 18.50
N ALA A 379 6.24 -8.82 19.75
CA ALA A 379 7.52 -8.89 20.48
C ALA A 379 8.52 -9.84 19.80
N ALA A 380 8.05 -10.96 19.25
CA ALA A 380 8.88 -11.87 18.46
C ALA A 380 9.40 -11.22 17.16
N LEU A 381 8.57 -10.41 16.48
CA LEU A 381 8.98 -9.61 15.34
C LEU A 381 10.05 -8.58 15.73
N ALA A 382 9.87 -7.89 16.87
CA ALA A 382 10.82 -6.89 17.36
C ALA A 382 12.21 -7.47 17.62
N ARG A 383 12.27 -8.67 18.23
CA ARG A 383 13.55 -9.36 18.46
C ARG A 383 14.32 -9.72 17.19
N ARG A 384 13.64 -9.89 16.06
CA ARG A 384 14.27 -10.20 14.76
C ARG A 384 14.32 -9.02 13.79
N GLY A 385 13.94 -7.83 14.26
CA GLY A 385 13.88 -6.61 13.46
C GLY A 385 14.49 -5.41 14.16
N THR A 386 14.15 -4.23 13.65
CA THR A 386 14.47 -2.92 14.23
C THR A 386 13.17 -2.28 14.72
N ASN A 387 13.12 -1.95 16.02
CA ASN A 387 12.04 -1.20 16.64
C ASN A 387 12.41 0.29 16.71
N PHE A 388 11.59 1.16 16.14
CA PHE A 388 11.74 2.62 16.26
C PHE A 388 10.88 3.10 17.43
N GLU A 389 11.51 3.24 18.59
CA GLU A 389 10.84 3.53 19.87
C GLU A 389 10.09 4.87 19.86
N ARG A 390 10.57 5.83 19.06
CA ARG A 390 10.02 7.20 19.01
C ARG A 390 9.54 7.53 17.60
N ALA A 391 8.64 6.71 17.09
CA ALA A 391 8.00 6.90 15.80
C ALA A 391 6.72 7.74 15.91
N TYR A 392 6.53 8.67 14.97
CA TYR A 392 5.46 9.64 15.02
C TYR A 392 4.67 9.68 13.72
N SER A 393 3.34 9.64 13.84
CA SER A 393 2.42 9.88 12.74
C SER A 393 2.42 11.35 12.31
N ALA A 394 2.16 11.62 11.04
CA ALA A 394 2.06 12.98 10.52
C ALA A 394 0.74 13.68 10.90
N SER A 395 -0.26 12.92 11.36
CA SER A 395 -1.54 13.42 11.85
C SER A 395 -2.09 12.52 12.96
N SER A 396 -3.25 12.86 13.49
CA SER A 396 -3.90 12.15 14.60
C SER A 396 -5.18 11.43 14.18
N TRP A 397 -5.38 11.20 12.88
CA TRP A 397 -6.53 10.46 12.37
C TRP A 397 -6.28 9.83 11.00
N THR A 398 -7.13 8.88 10.60
CA THR A 398 -6.85 7.88 9.57
C THR A 398 -6.48 8.44 8.19
N TRP A 399 -7.31 9.32 7.62
CA TRP A 399 -7.11 9.80 6.24
C TRP A 399 -5.76 10.46 5.99
N PRO A 400 -5.42 11.56 6.71
CA PRO A 400 -4.14 12.22 6.50
C PRO A 400 -2.96 11.29 6.82
N SER A 401 -3.08 10.49 7.89
CA SER A 401 -1.99 9.61 8.33
C SER A 401 -1.71 8.50 7.32
N THR A 402 -2.75 7.85 6.80
CA THR A 402 -2.61 6.79 5.79
C THR A 402 -2.07 7.34 4.48
N ALA A 403 -2.54 8.52 4.04
CA ALA A 403 -2.00 9.18 2.85
C ALA A 403 -0.50 9.50 3.02
N SER A 404 -0.09 9.96 4.21
CA SER A 404 1.31 10.20 4.54
C SER A 404 2.15 8.91 4.50
N LEU A 405 1.63 7.79 5.01
CA LEU A 405 2.31 6.48 4.96
C LEU A 405 2.56 5.99 3.52
N LEU A 406 1.60 6.21 2.62
CA LEU A 406 1.70 5.75 1.23
C LEU A 406 2.53 6.67 0.34
N THR A 407 2.58 7.97 0.63
CA THR A 407 3.21 8.99 -0.25
C THR A 407 4.50 9.59 0.32
N ALA A 408 4.82 9.34 1.60
CA ALA A 408 5.89 9.99 2.35
C ALA A 408 5.78 11.52 2.51
N LEU A 409 4.65 12.11 2.12
CA LEU A 409 4.34 13.52 2.26
C LEU A 409 3.64 13.81 3.59
N THR A 410 3.61 15.08 4.00
CA THR A 410 2.78 15.57 5.11
C THR A 410 1.35 15.88 4.66
N PRO A 411 0.37 16.02 5.58
CA PRO A 411 -1.02 16.32 5.22
C PRO A 411 -1.19 17.53 4.31
N LEU A 412 -0.44 18.61 4.58
CA LEU A 412 -0.48 19.84 3.79
C LEU A 412 0.11 19.67 2.38
N GLU A 413 1.07 18.76 2.21
CA GLU A 413 1.71 18.50 0.92
C GLU A 413 0.84 17.60 0.04
N HIS A 414 0.34 16.47 0.59
CA HIS A 414 -0.51 15.58 -0.19
C HIS A 414 -1.96 16.08 -0.32
N GLY A 415 -2.39 16.99 0.56
CA GLY A 415 -3.71 17.63 0.53
C GLY A 415 -4.85 16.74 1.04
N VAL A 416 -4.58 15.69 1.80
CA VAL A 416 -5.63 14.90 2.46
C VAL A 416 -5.62 15.37 3.92
N GLU A 417 -6.59 16.20 4.31
CA GLU A 417 -6.55 16.97 5.55
C GLU A 417 -7.84 16.92 6.36
N ASP A 418 -9.01 16.87 5.69
CA ASP A 418 -10.31 16.93 6.33
C ASP A 418 -11.44 16.39 5.46
N SER A 419 -12.68 16.53 5.94
CA SER A 419 -13.87 16.15 5.20
C SER A 419 -14.10 16.95 3.92
N THR A 420 -13.36 18.03 3.67
CA THR A 420 -13.43 18.82 2.43
C THR A 420 -12.23 18.56 1.51
N SER A 421 -11.32 17.70 1.95
CA SER A 421 -10.01 17.46 1.38
C SER A 421 -9.55 16.03 1.76
N ASN A 422 -10.19 14.98 1.24
CA ASN A 422 -9.98 13.58 1.59
C ASN A 422 -9.75 12.61 0.41
N TYR A 423 -9.59 13.12 -0.81
CA TYR A 423 -9.21 12.32 -1.97
C TYR A 423 -7.70 12.35 -2.17
N LEU A 424 -7.07 11.18 -2.31
CA LEU A 424 -5.64 11.09 -2.60
C LEU A 424 -5.39 11.40 -4.08
N SER A 425 -4.74 12.53 -4.34
CA SER A 425 -4.45 13.03 -5.69
C SER A 425 -3.59 12.06 -6.52
N GLU A 426 -3.89 11.90 -7.81
CA GLU A 426 -3.11 11.10 -8.79
C GLU A 426 -1.74 11.73 -9.11
N ARG A 427 -1.55 12.99 -8.69
CA ARG A 427 -0.27 13.70 -8.80
C ARG A 427 0.85 13.04 -8.00
N TRP A 428 0.52 12.30 -6.94
CA TRP A 428 1.49 11.73 -6.03
C TRP A 428 1.62 10.23 -6.25
N SER A 429 2.84 9.77 -6.48
CA SER A 429 3.12 8.35 -6.52
C SER A 429 2.99 7.75 -5.11
N THR A 430 2.35 6.60 -5.04
CA THR A 430 2.24 5.79 -3.83
C THR A 430 3.30 4.70 -3.80
N LEU A 431 3.59 4.19 -2.60
CA LEU A 431 4.45 3.01 -2.40
C LEU A 431 3.96 1.83 -3.24
N ALA A 432 2.65 1.65 -3.33
CA ALA A 432 2.02 0.58 -4.08
C ALA A 432 2.33 0.68 -5.58
N GLU A 433 2.23 1.86 -6.17
CA GLU A 433 2.53 2.09 -7.60
C GLU A 433 3.98 1.78 -7.91
N GLN A 434 4.94 2.33 -7.15
CA GLN A 434 6.36 2.08 -7.44
C GLN A 434 6.77 0.62 -7.25
N LEU A 435 6.13 -0.10 -6.31
CA LEU A 435 6.31 -1.54 -6.18
C LEU A 435 5.65 -2.32 -7.32
N GLN A 436 4.43 -1.92 -7.73
CA GLN A 436 3.74 -2.51 -8.86
C GLN A 436 4.58 -2.37 -10.13
N GLU A 437 5.07 -1.16 -10.42
CA GLU A 437 5.99 -0.82 -11.52
C GLU A 437 7.29 -1.64 -11.51
N SER A 438 7.72 -2.08 -10.33
CA SER A 438 8.89 -2.95 -10.13
C SER A 438 8.57 -4.45 -10.21
N GLY A 439 7.35 -4.80 -10.60
CA GLY A 439 6.91 -6.17 -10.87
C GLY A 439 6.29 -6.87 -9.67
N PHE A 440 5.95 -6.18 -8.59
CA PHE A 440 5.30 -6.79 -7.42
C PHE A 440 3.82 -7.05 -7.69
N ALA A 441 3.31 -8.21 -7.27
CA ALA A 441 1.88 -8.39 -7.06
C ALA A 441 1.43 -7.51 -5.88
N THR A 442 0.48 -6.61 -6.11
CA THR A 442 0.04 -5.63 -5.10
C THR A 442 -1.38 -5.94 -4.63
N GLY A 443 -1.53 -6.19 -3.33
CA GLY A 443 -2.80 -6.47 -2.67
C GLY A 443 -3.00 -5.56 -1.45
N ALA A 444 -4.24 -5.14 -1.21
CA ALA A 444 -4.64 -4.36 -0.05
C ALA A 444 -5.91 -4.93 0.59
N TRP A 445 -5.91 -4.99 1.92
CA TRP A 445 -7.10 -5.19 2.75
C TRP A 445 -7.19 -4.01 3.71
N SER A 446 -8.24 -3.20 3.57
CA SER A 446 -8.57 -2.13 4.50
C SER A 446 -9.88 -2.45 5.20
N MET A 447 -9.83 -2.56 6.52
CA MET A 447 -11.04 -2.70 7.34
C MET A 447 -11.68 -1.36 7.66
N ASN A 448 -10.96 -0.27 7.40
CA ASN A 448 -11.45 1.08 7.58
C ASN A 448 -12.00 1.62 6.25
N PRO A 449 -13.32 1.87 6.13
CA PRO A 449 -13.95 2.32 4.87
C PRO A 449 -13.54 3.73 4.44
N LEU A 450 -12.88 4.50 5.31
CA LEU A 450 -12.27 5.78 4.93
C LEU A 450 -11.16 5.55 3.89
N VAL A 451 -10.40 4.46 3.99
CA VAL A 451 -9.33 4.09 3.07
C VAL A 451 -9.90 3.16 2.00
N SER A 452 -10.38 3.77 0.90
CA SER A 452 -11.13 3.06 -0.15
C SER A 452 -10.84 3.56 -1.57
N PRO A 453 -11.21 2.78 -2.60
CA PRO A 453 -11.10 3.21 -4.00
C PRO A 453 -11.89 4.48 -4.31
N ALA A 454 -13.01 4.72 -3.62
CA ALA A 454 -13.80 5.94 -3.80
C ALA A 454 -13.06 7.23 -3.40
N LYS A 455 -11.98 7.09 -2.61
CA LYS A 455 -11.07 8.17 -2.18
C LYS A 455 -9.69 8.04 -2.81
N ASN A 456 -9.55 7.15 -3.79
CA ASN A 456 -8.34 6.91 -4.58
C ASN A 456 -7.14 6.39 -3.77
N PHE A 457 -7.40 5.63 -2.71
CA PHE A 457 -6.35 4.94 -1.96
C PHE A 457 -5.91 3.62 -2.62
N ASP A 458 -6.57 3.21 -3.71
CA ASP A 458 -6.28 1.98 -4.47
C ASP A 458 -5.22 2.15 -5.56
N GLN A 459 -4.62 3.34 -5.67
CA GLN A 459 -3.49 3.61 -6.55
C GLN A 459 -2.40 2.52 -6.41
N GLY A 460 -2.02 1.89 -7.53
CA GLY A 460 -1.00 0.85 -7.58
C GLY A 460 -1.39 -0.52 -7.05
N PHE A 461 -2.62 -0.72 -6.55
CA PHE A 461 -3.09 -2.02 -6.08
C PHE A 461 -3.81 -2.80 -7.18
N THR A 462 -3.41 -4.05 -7.40
CA THR A 462 -4.09 -4.97 -8.34
C THR A 462 -5.33 -5.59 -7.69
N THR A 463 -5.30 -5.73 -6.37
CA THR A 463 -6.38 -6.26 -5.56
C THR A 463 -6.58 -5.32 -4.38
N PHE A 464 -7.81 -4.81 -4.20
CA PHE A 464 -8.14 -3.91 -3.10
C PHE A 464 -9.47 -4.35 -2.48
N HIS A 465 -9.42 -4.81 -1.24
CA HIS A 465 -10.57 -5.22 -0.46
C HIS A 465 -10.86 -4.19 0.62
N VAL A 466 -12.08 -3.67 0.66
CA VAL A 466 -12.59 -2.81 1.72
C VAL A 466 -13.70 -3.54 2.44
N THR A 467 -13.65 -3.55 3.77
CA THR A 467 -14.76 -3.96 4.63
C THR A 467 -15.24 -2.78 5.48
N ASP A 468 -16.38 -2.93 6.12
CA ASP A 468 -17.01 -1.88 6.92
C ASP A 468 -16.81 -2.17 8.41
N TRP A 469 -15.69 -1.69 8.97
CA TRP A 469 -15.33 -1.83 10.39
C TRP A 469 -15.36 -3.27 10.89
N GLU A 470 -14.85 -4.21 10.08
CA GLU A 470 -14.74 -5.61 10.48
C GLU A 470 -13.47 -5.85 11.30
N ARG A 471 -13.52 -6.86 12.17
CA ARG A 471 -12.40 -7.24 13.04
C ARG A 471 -11.25 -7.90 12.28
N ALA A 472 -10.03 -7.77 12.80
CA ALA A 472 -8.81 -8.40 12.30
C ALA A 472 -8.99 -9.90 11.97
N SER A 473 -9.65 -10.61 12.88
CA SER A 473 -9.92 -12.05 12.77
C SER A 473 -10.84 -12.46 11.62
N THR A 474 -11.67 -11.56 11.05
CA THR A 474 -12.60 -11.93 9.97
C THR A 474 -11.92 -12.05 8.61
N VAL A 475 -10.90 -11.22 8.33
CA VAL A 475 -10.23 -11.22 7.01
C VAL A 475 -8.91 -11.98 7.02
N THR A 476 -8.38 -12.35 8.20
CA THR A 476 -7.04 -12.97 8.33
C THR A 476 -6.90 -14.22 7.45
N ASP A 477 -7.95 -15.02 7.31
CA ASP A 477 -7.93 -16.22 6.47
C ASP A 477 -7.84 -15.90 4.97
N ASP A 478 -8.56 -14.86 4.50
CA ASP A 478 -8.51 -14.40 3.12
C ASP A 478 -7.12 -13.82 2.78
N VAL A 479 -6.54 -13.07 3.72
CA VAL A 479 -5.17 -12.55 3.61
C VAL A 479 -4.15 -13.69 3.51
N CYS A 480 -4.26 -14.71 4.37
CA CYS A 480 -3.38 -15.87 4.34
C CYS A 480 -3.49 -16.63 3.00
N ALA A 481 -4.72 -16.81 2.49
CA ALA A 481 -4.95 -17.45 1.19
C ALA A 481 -4.30 -16.66 0.04
N TRP A 482 -4.37 -15.33 0.07
CA TRP A 482 -3.73 -14.48 -0.93
C TRP A 482 -2.20 -14.57 -0.89
N ILE A 483 -1.60 -14.61 0.29
CA ILE A 483 -0.15 -14.83 0.46
C ILE A 483 0.27 -16.17 -0.17
N GLU A 484 -0.49 -17.25 0.09
CA GLU A 484 -0.21 -18.56 -0.49
C GLU A 484 -0.32 -18.56 -2.02
N GLN A 485 -1.31 -17.86 -2.58
CA GLN A 485 -1.50 -17.71 -4.02
C GLN A 485 -0.30 -17.03 -4.68
N HIS A 486 0.31 -16.05 -4.02
CA HIS A 486 1.41 -15.25 -4.58
C HIS A 486 2.80 -15.69 -4.12
N ARG A 487 2.93 -16.83 -3.44
CA ARG A 487 4.20 -17.30 -2.85
C ARG A 487 5.40 -17.41 -3.81
N SER A 488 5.19 -17.52 -5.12
CA SER A 488 6.27 -17.55 -6.12
C SER A 488 6.67 -16.16 -6.64
N GLU A 489 5.82 -15.16 -6.47
CA GLU A 489 5.97 -13.80 -6.95
C GLU A 489 6.44 -12.90 -5.81
N ARG A 490 7.20 -11.84 -6.13
CA ARG A 490 7.36 -10.73 -5.19
C ARG A 490 5.98 -10.10 -5.03
N PHE A 491 5.56 -9.91 -3.80
CA PHE A 491 4.28 -9.29 -3.52
C PHE A 491 4.45 -8.16 -2.51
N PHE A 492 3.54 -7.20 -2.59
CA PHE A 492 3.32 -6.17 -1.60
C PHE A 492 1.89 -6.34 -1.10
N LEU A 493 1.76 -6.59 0.20
CA LEU A 493 0.49 -6.69 0.90
C LEU A 493 0.39 -5.51 1.86
N PHE A 494 -0.57 -4.62 1.65
CA PHE A 494 -0.97 -3.60 2.62
C PHE A 494 -2.17 -4.12 3.42
N LEU A 495 -2.07 -4.10 4.74
CA LEU A 495 -3.12 -4.60 5.63
C LEU A 495 -3.41 -3.55 6.69
N GLN A 496 -4.57 -2.92 6.62
CA GLN A 496 -5.05 -1.98 7.62
C GLN A 496 -6.12 -2.65 8.47
N PHE A 497 -5.75 -3.00 9.70
CA PHE A 497 -6.67 -3.50 10.72
C PHE A 497 -7.40 -2.33 11.35
N THR A 498 -8.71 -2.49 11.58
CA THR A 498 -9.53 -1.49 12.28
C THR A 498 -9.37 -1.58 13.79
N ASP A 499 -9.21 -2.77 14.36
CA ASP A 499 -8.96 -2.91 15.79
C ASP A 499 -7.56 -2.32 16.13
N PRO A 500 -7.38 -1.60 17.25
CA PRO A 500 -8.33 -1.37 18.35
C PRO A 500 -9.19 -0.08 18.26
N HIS A 501 -9.73 0.31 17.11
CA HIS A 501 -10.59 1.49 16.98
C HIS A 501 -11.93 1.34 17.73
N GLY A 502 -12.33 2.37 18.49
CA GLY A 502 -13.61 2.37 19.22
C GLY A 502 -14.87 2.24 18.33
N PRO A 503 -16.01 1.76 18.87
CA PRO A 503 -16.26 1.37 20.27
C PRO A 503 -15.75 -0.04 20.56
N TYR A 504 -14.73 -0.16 21.43
CA TYR A 504 -14.00 -1.42 21.65
C TYR A 504 -14.95 -2.57 22.02
N ASP A 505 -14.95 -3.62 21.21
CA ASP A 505 -15.72 -4.87 21.33
C ASP A 505 -14.82 -6.08 21.01
N PRO A 506 -13.83 -6.38 21.89
CA PRO A 506 -12.92 -7.50 21.67
C PRO A 506 -13.68 -8.83 21.58
N PRO A 507 -13.19 -9.81 20.82
CA PRO A 507 -13.84 -11.11 20.69
C PRO A 507 -14.12 -11.74 22.04
N THR A 508 -15.30 -12.37 22.18
CA THR A 508 -15.73 -13.01 23.44
C THR A 508 -14.69 -13.99 23.97
N GLU A 509 -14.03 -14.75 23.09
CA GLU A 509 -12.97 -15.69 23.47
C GLU A 509 -11.75 -15.02 24.10
N VAL A 510 -11.35 -13.84 23.61
CA VAL A 510 -10.24 -13.06 24.18
C VAL A 510 -10.67 -12.47 25.52
N ARG A 511 -11.89 -11.93 25.57
CA ARG A 511 -12.46 -11.34 26.77
C ARG A 511 -12.59 -12.34 27.93
N GLU A 512 -13.02 -13.57 27.62
CA GLU A 512 -13.08 -14.69 28.56
C GLU A 512 -11.68 -15.17 29.01
N LEU A 513 -10.69 -15.17 28.09
CA LEU A 513 -9.32 -15.58 28.40
C LEU A 513 -8.68 -14.72 29.50
N TYR A 514 -8.94 -13.40 29.46
CA TYR A 514 -8.40 -12.44 30.43
C TYR A 514 -9.36 -12.08 31.57
N GLY A 515 -10.61 -12.57 31.51
CA GLY A 515 -11.59 -12.37 32.58
C GLY A 515 -12.06 -10.93 32.74
N VAL A 516 -12.15 -10.17 31.63
CA VAL A 516 -12.55 -8.76 31.63
C VAL A 516 -14.08 -8.64 31.53
N GLU A 517 -14.73 -8.40 32.68
CA GLU A 517 -16.18 -8.21 32.78
C GLU A 517 -16.57 -6.73 32.79
N ASP A 518 -17.72 -6.39 32.21
CA ASP A 518 -18.25 -5.02 32.25
C ASP A 518 -18.49 -4.55 33.69
N PRO A 519 -17.99 -3.37 34.08
CA PRO A 519 -18.29 -2.82 35.38
C PRO A 519 -19.78 -2.48 35.50
N GLN A 520 -20.31 -2.50 36.72
CA GLN A 520 -21.71 -2.16 36.96
C GLN A 520 -22.07 -0.78 36.36
N GLY A 521 -23.07 -0.78 35.49
CA GLY A 521 -23.57 0.44 34.83
C GLY A 521 -22.83 0.81 33.54
N TYR A 522 -21.80 0.05 33.13
CA TYR A 522 -21.16 0.25 31.83
C TYR A 522 -22.13 -0.03 30.69
N SER A 523 -22.06 0.80 29.66
CA SER A 523 -22.85 0.69 28.44
C SER A 523 -21.95 1.08 27.27
N HIS A 524 -21.79 0.19 26.29
CA HIS A 524 -20.98 0.46 25.09
C HIS A 524 -21.56 1.65 24.32
N ASP A 525 -22.88 1.71 24.14
CA ASP A 525 -23.59 2.84 23.54
C ASP A 525 -23.32 4.16 24.27
N ASP A 526 -23.22 4.13 25.61
CA ASP A 526 -22.95 5.34 26.40
C ASP A 526 -21.48 5.77 26.26
N MET A 527 -20.55 4.83 26.13
CA MET A 527 -19.14 5.10 25.86
C MET A 527 -18.92 5.66 24.46
N GLU A 528 -19.55 5.07 23.45
CA GLU A 528 -19.53 5.58 22.09
C GLU A 528 -20.11 7.00 22.03
N LEU A 529 -21.22 7.25 22.73
CA LEU A 529 -21.79 8.58 22.85
C LEU A 529 -20.83 9.57 23.54
N LEU A 530 -20.11 9.11 24.58
CA LEU A 530 -19.13 9.93 25.31
C LEU A 530 -17.92 10.27 24.44
N MET A 531 -17.38 9.31 23.69
CA MET A 531 -16.35 9.51 22.68
C MET A 531 -16.79 10.54 21.63
N ARG A 532 -18.05 10.46 21.19
CA ARG A 532 -18.60 11.36 20.16
C ARG A 532 -18.92 12.78 20.64
N LYS A 533 -19.57 12.92 21.80
CA LYS A 533 -20.12 14.21 22.27
C LYS A 533 -19.22 14.92 23.26
N GLY A 534 -18.13 14.30 23.69
CA GLY A 534 -17.32 14.80 24.80
C GLY A 534 -18.17 14.96 26.07
N ARG A 535 -17.74 15.86 26.96
CA ARG A 535 -18.14 15.94 28.38
C ARG A 535 -19.58 16.40 28.68
N GLU A 536 -20.53 16.27 27.76
CA GLU A 536 -21.91 16.81 27.88
C GLU A 536 -22.90 15.86 28.63
N ARG A 537 -22.46 15.18 29.69
CA ARG A 537 -23.31 14.29 30.52
C ARG A 537 -23.45 14.80 31.96
N ASN A 538 -24.46 14.31 32.70
CA ASN A 538 -24.82 14.80 34.03
C ASN A 538 -23.77 14.45 35.11
N GLU A 539 -23.83 15.10 36.28
CA GLU A 539 -22.83 14.94 37.37
C GLU A 539 -22.66 13.48 37.87
N ILE A 540 -23.70 12.64 37.79
CA ILE A 540 -23.64 11.23 38.21
C ILE A 540 -22.87 10.40 37.19
N GLU A 541 -23.06 10.67 35.90
CA GLU A 541 -22.33 10.03 34.80
C GLU A 541 -20.85 10.45 34.82
N GLN A 542 -20.57 11.73 35.09
CA GLN A 542 -19.20 12.24 35.25
C GLN A 542 -18.41 11.54 36.36
N ALA A 543 -19.07 11.15 37.46
CA ALA A 543 -18.43 10.42 38.55
C ALA A 543 -18.04 8.98 38.19
N LEU A 544 -18.65 8.39 37.14
CA LEU A 544 -18.35 7.04 36.67
C LEU A 544 -17.25 6.99 35.61
N TRP A 545 -16.94 8.13 34.97
CA TRP A 545 -16.00 8.21 33.84
C TRP A 545 -14.63 7.59 34.12
N PRO A 546 -13.96 7.82 35.26
CA PRO A 546 -12.63 7.22 35.48
C PRO A 546 -12.66 5.69 35.39
N ARG A 547 -13.70 5.06 35.94
CA ARG A 547 -13.87 3.61 35.91
C ARG A 547 -14.25 3.10 34.51
N TRP A 548 -15.04 3.87 33.77
CA TRP A 548 -15.41 3.51 32.41
C TRP A 548 -14.24 3.66 31.44
N VAL A 549 -13.40 4.68 31.61
CA VAL A 549 -12.18 4.88 30.83
C VAL A 549 -11.14 3.82 31.13
N GLU A 550 -10.93 3.47 32.40
CA GLU A 550 -10.07 2.34 32.79
C GLU A 550 -10.55 1.03 32.14
N HIS A 551 -11.86 0.78 32.12
CA HIS A 551 -12.43 -0.39 31.45
C HIS A 551 -12.29 -0.33 29.92
N ALA A 552 -12.49 0.84 29.32
CA ALA A 552 -12.32 1.02 27.88
C ALA A 552 -10.86 0.78 27.45
N HIS A 553 -9.88 1.23 28.24
CA HIS A 553 -8.47 0.92 28.03
C HIS A 553 -8.20 -0.59 28.13
N ALA A 554 -8.82 -1.29 29.09
CA ALA A 554 -8.69 -2.74 29.17
C ALA A 554 -9.29 -3.45 27.95
N LEU A 555 -10.42 -2.98 27.39
CA LEU A 555 -10.98 -3.53 26.16
C LEU A 555 -10.09 -3.24 24.95
N TYR A 556 -9.50 -2.05 24.88
CA TYR A 556 -8.52 -1.65 23.88
C TYR A 556 -7.30 -2.59 23.89
N ASP A 557 -6.72 -2.88 25.07
CA ASP A 557 -5.58 -3.80 25.21
C ASP A 557 -5.94 -5.22 24.71
N LEU A 558 -7.19 -5.66 24.92
CA LEU A 558 -7.67 -6.95 24.40
C LEU A 558 -7.85 -6.98 22.88
N GLU A 559 -8.22 -5.86 22.27
CA GLU A 559 -8.28 -5.75 20.81
C GLU A 559 -6.88 -5.74 20.19
N VAL A 560 -5.92 -5.05 20.81
CA VAL A 560 -4.50 -5.14 20.46
C VAL A 560 -4.01 -6.60 20.53
N HIS A 561 -4.45 -7.36 21.54
CA HIS A 561 -4.16 -8.79 21.64
C HIS A 561 -4.77 -9.61 20.50
N ASP A 562 -5.99 -9.31 20.04
CA ASP A 562 -6.58 -10.02 18.90
C ASP A 562 -5.82 -9.72 17.59
N VAL A 563 -5.38 -8.48 17.39
CA VAL A 563 -4.50 -8.10 16.29
C VAL A 563 -3.16 -8.85 16.35
N ASP A 564 -2.55 -8.99 17.54
CA ASP A 564 -1.33 -9.79 17.70
C ASP A 564 -1.53 -11.26 17.30
N ARG A 565 -2.70 -11.85 17.61
CA ARG A 565 -3.05 -13.21 17.18
C ARG A 565 -3.18 -13.31 15.65
N ALA A 566 -3.79 -12.31 15.00
CA ALA A 566 -3.87 -12.22 13.55
C ALA A 566 -2.48 -12.12 12.90
N ILE A 567 -1.59 -11.31 13.47
CA ILE A 567 -0.18 -11.20 13.04
C ILE A 567 0.53 -12.55 13.20
N GLY A 568 0.33 -13.25 14.31
CA GLY A 568 0.88 -14.59 14.54
C GLY A 568 0.46 -15.59 13.47
N ARG A 569 -0.80 -15.53 13.02
CA ARG A 569 -1.33 -16.35 11.91
C ARG A 569 -0.68 -16.02 10.57
N ILE A 570 -0.51 -14.74 10.25
CA ILE A 570 0.17 -14.30 9.02
C ILE A 570 1.63 -14.78 9.02
N GLU A 571 2.32 -14.62 10.14
CA GLU A 571 3.69 -15.09 10.35
C GLU A 571 3.82 -16.62 10.20
N GLU A 572 2.87 -17.38 10.74
CA GLU A 572 2.82 -18.83 10.56
C GLU A 572 2.60 -19.21 9.09
N THR A 573 1.72 -18.51 8.38
CA THR A 573 1.48 -18.71 6.94
C THR A 573 2.74 -18.43 6.12
N LEU A 574 3.43 -17.31 6.39
CA LEU A 574 4.72 -16.99 5.74
C LEU A 574 5.74 -18.12 5.96
N ARG A 575 5.84 -18.63 7.18
CA ARG A 575 6.75 -19.74 7.52
C ARG A 575 6.36 -21.04 6.82
N ALA A 576 5.08 -21.42 6.85
CA ALA A 576 4.57 -22.62 6.20
C ALA A 576 4.75 -22.58 4.67
N ALA A 577 4.61 -21.40 4.07
CA ALA A 577 4.84 -21.16 2.65
C ALA A 577 6.35 -21.08 2.26
N GLY A 578 7.26 -21.04 3.25
CA GLY A 578 8.71 -20.90 3.02
C GLY A 578 9.13 -19.48 2.63
N LEU A 579 8.41 -18.47 3.11
CA LEU A 579 8.58 -17.05 2.84
C LEU A 579 9.22 -16.27 4.00
N ASP A 580 9.39 -16.88 5.17
CA ASP A 580 9.92 -16.24 6.40
C ASP A 580 11.27 -15.50 6.17
N ASP A 581 12.14 -16.06 5.33
CA ASP A 581 13.44 -15.47 4.96
C ASP A 581 13.43 -14.71 3.62
N ARG A 582 12.23 -14.41 3.09
CA ARG A 582 12.00 -13.73 1.79
C ARG A 582 10.88 -12.70 1.86
N THR A 583 10.51 -12.27 3.05
CA THR A 583 9.47 -11.26 3.26
C THR A 583 9.95 -10.29 4.32
N VAL A 584 9.87 -9.00 4.00
CA VAL A 584 9.97 -7.92 4.98
C VAL A 584 8.57 -7.70 5.54
N VAL A 585 8.46 -7.64 6.86
CA VAL A 585 7.23 -7.36 7.59
C VAL A 585 7.41 -6.03 8.32
N VAL A 586 6.46 -5.14 8.10
CA VAL A 586 6.38 -3.84 8.75
C VAL A 586 5.11 -3.80 9.58
N LEU A 587 5.22 -3.29 10.79
CA LEU A 587 4.09 -3.00 11.66
C LEU A 587 4.20 -1.54 12.08
N THR A 588 3.11 -0.79 11.88
CA THR A 588 2.95 0.56 12.40
C THR A 588 1.51 0.77 12.84
N SER A 589 1.26 1.89 13.51
CA SER A 589 -0.06 2.50 13.51
C SER A 589 -0.12 3.67 12.53
N ASP A 590 -1.32 3.98 12.04
CA ASP A 590 -1.59 5.25 11.37
C ASP A 590 -1.63 6.40 12.38
N HIS A 591 -2.22 6.23 13.56
CA HIS A 591 -2.19 7.18 14.69
C HIS A 591 -2.55 6.50 16.02
N GLY A 592 -2.48 7.21 17.14
CA GLY A 592 -2.94 6.72 18.44
C GLY A 592 -4.32 7.27 18.81
N GLU A 593 -4.65 7.22 20.10
CA GLU A 593 -5.85 7.81 20.67
C GLU A 593 -5.73 8.18 22.16
N GLU A 594 -6.61 9.08 22.59
CA GLU A 594 -6.68 9.65 23.92
C GLU A 594 -7.73 8.96 24.79
N PHE A 595 -7.39 8.76 26.06
CA PHE A 595 -8.20 8.26 27.16
C PHE A 595 -8.35 9.30 28.29
N LEU A 596 -8.73 10.54 27.93
CA LEU A 596 -8.90 11.73 28.80
C LEU A 596 -7.62 12.38 29.36
N GLU A 597 -6.42 12.04 28.87
CA GLU A 597 -5.16 12.65 29.32
C GLU A 597 -5.17 14.19 29.19
N HIS A 598 -5.75 14.72 28.10
CA HIS A 598 -5.94 16.16 27.83
C HIS A 598 -7.42 16.55 27.81
N GLY A 599 -8.29 15.59 28.10
CA GLY A 599 -9.71 15.81 28.28
C GLY A 599 -10.62 15.43 27.13
N SER A 600 -10.11 14.76 26.12
CA SER A 600 -10.87 14.15 25.03
C SER A 600 -10.76 12.62 25.06
N LEU A 601 -11.66 11.96 24.34
CA LEU A 601 -11.63 10.53 24.11
C LEU A 601 -11.51 10.27 22.61
N GLY A 602 -10.76 9.26 22.23
CA GLY A 602 -10.49 8.96 20.83
C GLY A 602 -9.42 9.89 20.25
N HIS A 603 -9.53 10.23 18.97
CA HIS A 603 -8.43 10.85 18.22
C HIS A 603 -8.93 11.87 17.19
N GLY A 604 -8.00 12.58 16.54
CA GLY A 604 -8.27 13.56 15.47
C GLY A 604 -8.11 15.03 15.88
N PRO A 605 -8.78 15.54 16.91
CA PRO A 605 -8.72 16.96 17.25
C PRO A 605 -7.43 17.46 17.91
N GLN A 606 -6.53 16.58 18.34
CA GLN A 606 -5.33 16.96 19.10
C GLN A 606 -4.07 16.28 18.53
N LEU A 607 -2.89 16.78 18.90
CA LEU A 607 -1.58 16.28 18.43
C LEU A 607 -0.63 15.97 19.61
N PHE A 608 -1.18 15.40 20.69
CA PHE A 608 -0.41 14.94 21.86
C PHE A 608 0.13 13.52 21.66
N GLU A 609 1.14 13.11 22.44
CA GLU A 609 1.87 11.84 22.24
C GLU A 609 0.91 10.64 22.14
N GLU A 610 -0.17 10.62 22.93
CA GLU A 610 -1.22 9.60 22.91
C GLU A 610 -1.85 9.42 21.53
N SER A 611 -1.94 10.48 20.72
CA SER A 611 -2.51 10.45 19.37
C SER A 611 -1.49 10.33 18.23
N ILE A 612 -0.22 10.67 18.45
CA ILE A 612 0.78 10.73 17.36
C ILE A 612 1.98 9.82 17.56
N HIS A 613 2.28 9.38 18.79
CA HIS A 613 3.37 8.44 19.08
C HIS A 613 2.87 7.02 18.84
N VAL A 614 3.38 6.41 17.77
CA VAL A 614 2.91 5.13 17.24
C VAL A 614 4.00 4.07 17.30
N PRO A 615 3.66 2.77 17.37
CA PRO A 615 4.64 1.72 17.16
C PRO A 615 5.16 1.79 15.73
N LEU A 616 6.45 1.48 15.52
CA LEU A 616 7.02 1.23 14.20
C LEU A 616 8.10 0.16 14.29
N LEU A 617 7.85 -0.95 13.63
CA LEU A 617 8.69 -2.12 13.62
C LEU A 617 8.92 -2.59 12.19
N VAL A 618 10.18 -2.84 11.84
CA VAL A 618 10.55 -3.43 10.55
C VAL A 618 11.35 -4.70 10.83
N ALA A 619 10.98 -5.82 10.21
CA ALA A 619 11.64 -7.11 10.39
C ALA A 619 11.77 -7.86 9.06
N GLY A 620 12.86 -8.61 8.86
CA GLY A 620 13.05 -9.45 7.67
C GLY A 620 14.41 -9.30 7.01
N PRO A 621 14.58 -9.81 5.78
CA PRO A 621 15.85 -9.79 5.06
C PRO A 621 16.40 -8.38 4.87
N GLY A 622 17.68 -8.17 5.19
CA GLY A 622 18.35 -6.88 5.06
C GLY A 622 18.12 -5.92 6.24
N VAL A 623 17.22 -6.25 7.18
CA VAL A 623 16.91 -5.42 8.34
C VAL A 623 17.82 -5.77 9.52
N PRO A 624 18.41 -4.79 10.24
CA PRO A 624 19.14 -5.07 11.47
C PRO A 624 18.24 -5.72 12.53
N ALA A 625 18.66 -6.84 13.10
CA ALA A 625 17.88 -7.60 14.07
C ALA A 625 18.25 -7.23 15.51
N GLY A 626 17.23 -7.12 16.38
CA GLY A 626 17.38 -6.81 17.81
C GLY A 626 17.85 -5.38 18.07
N VAL A 627 17.60 -4.47 17.14
CA VAL A 627 17.95 -3.05 17.27
C VAL A 627 16.76 -2.27 17.81
N VAL A 628 17.01 -1.40 18.77
CA VAL A 628 16.07 -0.37 19.21
C VAL A 628 16.66 0.97 18.80
N ASP A 629 15.89 1.74 18.04
CA ASP A 629 16.22 3.09 17.58
C ASP A 629 15.36 4.11 18.33
N ASP A 630 16.01 4.97 19.10
CA ASP A 630 15.40 5.96 20.00
C ASP A 630 15.35 7.37 19.38
N ARG A 631 15.62 7.49 18.08
CA ARG A 631 15.50 8.76 17.37
C ARG A 631 14.04 9.10 17.16
N VAL A 632 13.73 10.39 17.29
CA VAL A 632 12.48 10.96 16.77
C VAL A 632 12.39 10.60 15.29
N THR A 633 11.36 9.85 14.90
CA THR A 633 11.24 9.23 13.58
C THR A 633 9.86 9.51 13.00
N PRO A 634 9.73 10.22 11.88
CA PRO A 634 8.44 10.34 11.21
C PRO A 634 8.11 9.03 10.45
N ASN A 635 7.00 8.40 10.78
CA ASN A 635 6.61 7.11 10.19
C ASN A 635 6.36 7.18 8.66
N ARG A 636 6.05 8.37 8.12
CA ARG A 636 5.88 8.58 6.66
C ARG A 636 7.12 8.23 5.84
N PHE A 637 8.32 8.28 6.44
CA PHE A 637 9.55 7.86 5.75
C PHE A 637 9.80 6.35 5.75
N THR A 638 8.82 5.56 6.21
CA THR A 638 8.82 4.10 6.04
C THR A 638 8.77 3.74 4.55
N ALA A 639 7.90 4.35 3.75
CA ALA A 639 7.79 4.05 2.31
C ALA A 639 9.11 4.20 1.52
N PRO A 640 9.84 5.35 1.56
CA PRO A 640 11.13 5.49 0.86
C PRO A 640 12.19 4.51 1.37
N THR A 641 12.18 4.21 2.67
CA THR A 641 13.08 3.22 3.28
C THR A 641 12.82 1.82 2.73
N LEU A 642 11.55 1.42 2.61
CA LEU A 642 11.17 0.11 2.10
C LEU A 642 11.51 -0.05 0.62
N LEU A 643 11.31 0.97 -0.21
CA LEU A 643 11.72 0.94 -1.62
C LEU A 643 13.22 0.63 -1.74
N ARG A 644 14.05 1.35 -0.99
CA ARG A 644 15.51 1.14 -0.97
C ARG A 644 15.87 -0.25 -0.45
N LEU A 645 15.27 -0.69 0.65
CA LEU A 645 15.47 -2.03 1.22
C LEU A 645 15.09 -3.15 0.22
N LEU A 646 14.06 -2.92 -0.58
CA LEU A 646 13.55 -3.84 -1.60
C LEU A 646 14.31 -3.76 -2.94
N GLY A 647 15.33 -2.89 -3.04
CA GLY A 647 16.11 -2.69 -4.26
C GLY A 647 15.34 -2.00 -5.38
N VAL A 648 14.33 -1.20 -5.04
CA VAL A 648 13.55 -0.37 -5.95
C VAL A 648 14.06 1.07 -5.87
N GLU A 649 14.34 1.68 -7.01
CA GLU A 649 14.75 3.08 -7.09
C GLU A 649 13.53 3.98 -6.83
N ALA A 650 13.56 4.72 -5.72
CA ALA A 650 12.48 5.63 -5.38
C ALA A 650 12.50 6.85 -6.31
N THR A 651 11.32 7.28 -6.77
CA THR A 651 11.13 8.43 -7.66
C THR A 651 10.11 9.43 -7.11
N GLY A 652 10.09 10.65 -7.67
CA GLY A 652 9.08 11.66 -7.31
C GLY A 652 9.08 12.04 -5.83
N ASN A 653 7.89 12.10 -5.24
CA ASN A 653 7.67 12.39 -3.81
C ASN A 653 8.21 11.31 -2.86
N LEU A 654 8.48 10.09 -3.36
CA LEU A 654 9.06 9.01 -2.58
C LEU A 654 10.59 9.05 -2.57
N VAL A 655 11.24 10.04 -3.21
CA VAL A 655 12.65 10.33 -2.96
C VAL A 655 12.76 10.94 -1.56
N GLY A 656 13.09 10.08 -0.60
CA GLY A 656 13.16 10.47 0.79
C GLY A 656 14.28 9.77 1.55
N PRO A 657 14.45 10.18 2.81
CA PRO A 657 15.60 9.74 3.56
C PRO A 657 15.41 8.27 4.02
N ASP A 658 16.50 7.51 4.25
CA ASP A 658 16.50 6.12 4.77
C ASP A 658 16.49 6.00 6.32
N LEU A 659 15.45 5.42 6.91
CA LEU A 659 15.33 5.26 8.36
C LEU A 659 16.49 4.44 8.97
N PHE A 660 17.16 3.56 8.22
CA PHE A 660 18.32 2.80 8.71
C PHE A 660 19.64 3.58 8.66
N GLU A 661 19.68 4.71 7.95
CA GLU A 661 20.86 5.58 7.93
C GLU A 661 20.84 6.53 9.14
N ARG A 662 21.96 6.56 9.89
CA ARG A 662 22.08 7.40 11.11
C ARG A 662 22.37 8.88 10.83
N ALA A 663 22.44 9.30 9.56
CA ALA A 663 22.81 10.66 9.20
C ALA A 663 21.60 11.63 9.22
N GLY A 664 21.46 12.39 10.31
CA GLY A 664 21.21 13.84 10.30
C GLY A 664 19.87 14.45 9.84
N GLU A 665 18.86 13.73 9.36
CA GLU A 665 17.66 14.37 8.74
C GLU A 665 16.33 14.23 9.50
N TYR A 666 16.26 13.46 10.59
CA TYR A 666 14.95 13.06 11.18
C TYR A 666 14.61 13.62 12.55
N GLU A 667 15.44 14.47 13.15
CA GLU A 667 15.24 14.86 14.55
C GLU A 667 13.98 15.70 14.78
N SER A 668 13.30 16.13 13.71
CA SER A 668 12.05 16.86 13.73
C SER A 668 10.95 16.21 12.90
N VAL A 669 9.76 16.10 13.49
CA VAL A 669 8.52 15.73 12.80
C VAL A 669 7.56 16.92 12.74
N LEU A 670 7.04 17.18 11.54
CA LEU A 670 5.95 18.12 11.30
C LEU A 670 4.63 17.38 11.35
N LEU A 671 3.65 17.98 12.02
CA LEU A 671 2.38 17.37 12.38
C LEU A 671 1.26 18.33 12.02
N SER A 672 0.10 17.82 11.62
CA SER A 672 -1.09 18.67 11.46
C SER A 672 -2.40 17.92 11.60
N THR A 673 -3.42 18.63 12.05
CA THR A 673 -4.82 18.22 11.94
C THR A 673 -5.68 19.44 11.60
N ALA A 674 -6.57 19.30 10.61
CA ALA A 674 -7.52 20.35 10.22
C ALA A 674 -8.87 20.23 10.95
N ILE A 675 -9.05 19.18 11.75
CA ILE A 675 -10.23 18.96 12.59
C ILE A 675 -9.95 19.28 14.07
N GLY A 676 -8.99 20.19 14.29
CA GLY A 676 -8.46 20.48 15.61
C GLY A 676 -9.45 21.07 16.60
N ASN A 677 -9.24 20.77 17.88
CA ASN A 677 -9.95 21.35 19.01
C ASN A 677 -8.94 21.86 20.05
N TRP A 678 -8.80 23.19 20.14
CA TRP A 678 -7.88 23.78 21.11
C TRP A 678 -8.64 24.17 22.38
N ARG A 679 -8.48 23.38 23.45
CA ARG A 679 -9.07 23.66 24.78
C ARG A 679 -10.59 23.92 24.75
N GLY A 680 -11.33 23.14 23.96
CA GLY A 680 -12.79 23.27 23.85
C GLY A 680 -13.27 24.34 22.88
N VAL A 681 -12.37 25.01 22.14
CA VAL A 681 -12.75 25.88 21.02
C VAL A 681 -12.57 25.11 19.71
N GLY A 682 -13.69 24.68 19.14
CA GLY A 682 -13.74 23.72 18.03
C GLY A 682 -13.31 24.25 16.66
N ARG A 683 -13.05 23.28 15.76
CA ARG A 683 -12.70 23.39 14.33
C ARG A 683 -11.64 24.44 14.00
N ARG A 684 -10.39 24.08 14.23
CA ARG A 684 -9.20 24.86 13.92
C ARG A 684 -8.16 23.98 13.25
N ASP A 685 -7.28 24.61 12.49
CA ASP A 685 -6.04 23.96 12.08
C ASP A 685 -5.07 23.99 13.26
N ILE A 686 -4.57 22.82 13.63
CA ILE A 686 -3.46 22.69 14.57
C ILE A 686 -2.28 22.13 13.81
N PHE A 687 -1.15 22.83 13.92
CA PHE A 687 0.13 22.43 13.37
C PHE A 687 1.07 22.13 14.54
N GLY A 688 1.99 21.18 14.36
CA GLY A 688 2.91 20.80 15.41
C GLY A 688 4.32 20.51 14.93
N VAL A 689 5.26 20.63 15.87
CA VAL A 689 6.65 20.19 15.72
C VAL A 689 7.01 19.30 16.89
N ARG A 690 7.49 18.09 16.59
CA ARG A 690 8.09 17.18 17.56
C ARG A 690 9.59 17.10 17.32
N GLU A 691 10.42 17.60 18.24
CA GLU A 691 11.88 17.62 18.08
C GLU A 691 12.59 17.44 19.43
N GLY A 692 13.51 16.48 19.52
CA GLY A 692 14.26 16.24 20.77
C GLY A 692 13.33 15.97 21.96
N GLN A 693 13.36 16.80 23.01
CA GLN A 693 12.41 16.73 24.14
C GLN A 693 11.16 17.59 23.95
N TRP A 694 11.10 18.38 22.87
CA TRP A 694 10.07 19.38 22.67
C TRP A 694 8.90 18.86 21.85
N LEU A 695 7.70 19.27 22.29
CA LEU A 695 6.48 19.24 21.50
C LEU A 695 5.93 20.67 21.42
N TYR A 696 5.75 21.17 20.20
CA TYR A 696 5.19 22.48 19.93
C TYR A 696 3.88 22.34 19.18
N HIS A 697 2.88 23.14 19.53
CA HIS A 697 1.63 23.28 18.78
C HIS A 697 1.34 24.75 18.46
N LEU A 698 0.81 24.98 17.26
CA LEU A 698 0.28 26.25 16.79
C LEU A 698 -1.14 26.03 16.26
N GLY A 699 -2.13 26.63 16.94
CA GLY A 699 -3.51 26.66 16.50
C GLY A 699 -3.83 27.95 15.74
N ILE A 700 -4.42 27.82 14.55
CA ILE A 700 -4.89 28.92 13.70
C ILE A 700 -6.42 28.83 13.59
N ASP A 701 -7.11 29.93 13.93
CA ASP A 701 -8.57 30.03 13.84
C ASP A 701 -8.98 30.73 12.54
N PRO A 702 -9.62 30.03 11.59
CA PRO A 702 -10.00 30.61 10.30
C PRO A 702 -11.11 31.67 10.43
N ASN A 703 -11.92 31.62 11.50
CA ASN A 703 -13.04 32.52 11.73
C ASN A 703 -12.66 33.77 12.55
N ARG A 704 -11.42 33.82 13.05
CA ARG A 704 -10.91 34.91 13.88
C ARG A 704 -9.55 35.33 13.35
N GLU A 705 -9.56 35.99 12.18
CA GLU A 705 -8.35 36.52 11.52
C GLU A 705 -7.37 37.10 12.57
N GLY A 706 -6.24 36.42 12.75
CA GLY A 706 -5.11 36.88 13.56
C GLY A 706 -5.00 36.34 15.00
N ARG A 707 -5.97 35.62 15.57
CA ARG A 707 -5.79 35.00 16.90
C ARG A 707 -5.06 33.66 16.80
N ARG A 708 -3.75 33.69 17.10
CA ARG A 708 -2.87 32.52 17.20
C ARG A 708 -2.84 31.99 18.63
N ASN A 709 -3.00 30.68 18.81
CA ASN A 709 -2.72 30.02 20.07
C ASN A 709 -1.49 29.14 19.89
N GLU A 710 -0.60 29.14 20.87
CA GLU A 710 0.58 28.27 20.83
C GLU A 710 0.83 27.63 22.18
N ALA A 711 1.44 26.45 22.14
CA ALA A 711 1.99 25.80 23.30
C ALA A 711 3.33 25.14 22.97
N LEU A 712 4.20 25.11 23.98
CA LEU A 712 5.48 24.41 23.95
C LEU A 712 5.55 23.57 25.21
N PHE A 713 5.92 22.31 25.07
CA PHE A 713 6.00 21.34 26.16
C PHE A 713 7.39 20.71 26.17
N ASP A 714 7.96 20.56 27.37
CA ASP A 714 9.15 19.74 27.59
C ASP A 714 8.72 18.34 28.07
N LEU A 715 8.82 17.35 27.18
CA LEU A 715 8.39 15.98 27.45
C LEU A 715 9.34 15.24 28.40
N SER A 716 10.54 15.76 28.66
CA SER A 716 11.44 15.18 29.65
C SER A 716 11.02 15.50 31.09
N GLU A 717 10.32 16.62 31.28
CA GLU A 717 9.80 17.05 32.59
C GLU A 717 8.29 16.78 32.73
N SER A 718 7.53 16.89 31.64
CA SER A 718 6.09 16.63 31.56
C SER A 718 5.79 15.69 30.38
N PRO A 719 5.90 14.35 30.57
CA PRO A 719 5.64 13.38 29.51
C PRO A 719 4.23 13.47 28.92
N ILE A 720 3.23 13.84 29.74
CA ILE A 720 1.83 14.04 29.33
C ILE A 720 1.62 15.48 28.78
N ALA A 721 2.66 16.29 28.60
CA ALA A 721 2.56 17.61 27.97
C ALA A 721 1.48 18.54 28.57
N THR A 722 1.42 18.68 29.90
CA THR A 722 0.36 19.46 30.56
C THR A 722 0.74 20.92 30.81
N GLU A 723 2.04 21.24 30.88
CA GLU A 723 2.55 22.57 31.23
C GLU A 723 2.99 23.34 29.98
N ASN A 724 2.31 24.45 29.68
CA ASN A 724 2.64 25.28 28.51
C ASN A 724 3.75 26.29 28.82
N LEU A 725 4.93 26.03 28.25
CA LEU A 725 6.15 26.82 28.42
C LEU A 725 6.33 27.90 27.33
N ALA A 726 5.43 28.06 26.36
CA ALA A 726 5.69 28.91 25.17
C ALA A 726 5.97 30.39 25.47
N ARG A 727 5.52 30.90 26.62
CA ARG A 727 5.65 32.32 27.02
C ARG A 727 6.74 32.59 28.05
N GLU A 728 7.36 31.56 28.60
CA GLU A 728 8.36 31.70 29.65
C GLU A 728 9.67 32.29 29.11
N GLU A 729 10.39 33.03 29.96
CA GLU A 729 11.58 33.77 29.53
C GLU A 729 12.68 32.86 28.95
N GLY A 730 12.83 31.64 29.48
CA GLY A 730 13.84 30.67 29.05
C GLY A 730 13.55 29.94 27.73
N THR A 731 12.27 29.78 27.39
CA THR A 731 11.79 28.89 26.29
C THR A 731 11.08 29.66 25.17
N ARG A 732 10.80 30.97 25.36
CA ARG A 732 10.14 31.82 24.35
C ARG A 732 10.88 31.83 23.01
N SER A 733 12.22 31.80 23.04
CA SER A 733 13.03 31.76 21.80
C SER A 733 12.90 30.44 21.04
N ILE A 734 12.72 29.33 21.76
CA ILE A 734 12.47 28.00 21.20
C ILE A 734 11.08 27.98 20.53
N ALA A 735 10.05 28.43 21.26
CA ALA A 735 8.70 28.53 20.71
C ALA A 735 8.64 29.44 19.47
N ALA A 736 9.36 30.56 19.48
CA ALA A 736 9.46 31.45 18.31
C ALA A 736 10.12 30.75 17.11
N ASN A 737 11.20 29.98 17.32
CA ASN A 737 11.84 29.24 16.24
C ASN A 737 10.92 28.16 15.64
N PHE A 738 10.22 27.40 16.46
CA PHE A 738 9.26 26.41 15.96
C PHE A 738 8.11 27.07 15.21
N ARG A 739 7.60 28.20 15.71
CA ARG A 739 6.57 28.97 15.00
C ARG A 739 7.02 29.37 13.59
N GLU A 740 8.21 29.96 13.47
CA GLU A 740 8.75 30.38 12.17
C GLU A 740 8.88 29.20 11.19
N ARG A 741 9.29 28.02 11.69
CA ARG A 741 9.39 26.79 10.88
C ARG A 741 8.03 26.28 10.43
N VAL A 742 7.03 26.28 11.32
CA VAL A 742 5.66 25.88 10.98
C VAL A 742 5.07 26.84 9.95
N GLU A 743 5.23 28.14 10.14
CA GLU A 743 4.72 29.16 9.21
C GLU A 743 5.38 29.02 7.83
N ALA A 744 6.70 28.82 7.78
CA ALA A 744 7.41 28.55 6.54
C ALA A 744 6.95 27.25 5.86
N TRP A 745 6.67 26.20 6.64
CA TRP A 745 6.12 24.95 6.11
C TRP A 745 4.72 25.11 5.52
N ILE A 746 3.83 25.85 6.20
CA ILE A 746 2.48 26.16 5.69
C ILE A 746 2.58 26.93 4.37
N GLU A 747 3.40 27.97 4.32
CA GLU A 747 3.61 28.78 3.12
C GLU A 747 4.18 27.95 1.95
N ALA A 748 5.18 27.10 2.22
CA ALA A 748 5.78 26.23 1.21
C ALA A 748 4.78 25.19 0.69
N SER A 749 3.99 24.59 1.58
CA SER A 749 3.01 23.57 1.22
C SER A 749 1.87 24.15 0.38
N ALA A 750 1.42 25.38 0.67
CA ALA A 750 0.37 26.06 -0.09
C ALA A 750 0.74 26.26 -1.58
N LEU A 751 2.04 26.26 -1.94
CA LEU A 751 2.51 26.39 -3.32
C LEU A 751 2.47 25.07 -4.10
N VAL A 752 2.54 23.94 -3.40
CA VAL A 752 2.65 22.61 -4.02
C VAL A 752 1.43 21.73 -3.76
N ARG A 753 0.53 22.11 -2.84
CA ARG A 753 -0.68 21.37 -2.52
C ARG A 753 -1.55 21.16 -3.78
N PRO A 754 -1.95 19.92 -4.10
CA PRO A 754 -2.91 19.67 -5.17
C PRO A 754 -4.26 20.29 -4.83
N SER A 755 -5.09 20.51 -5.85
CA SER A 755 -6.52 20.67 -5.60
C SER A 755 -7.05 19.34 -5.07
N SER A 756 -7.37 19.29 -3.79
CA SER A 756 -7.91 18.12 -3.11
C SER A 756 -9.41 18.26 -2.88
N PHE A 757 -10.06 17.13 -2.71
CA PHE A 757 -11.50 16.99 -2.86
C PHE A 757 -12.15 16.48 -1.57
N GLY A 758 -13.31 16.99 -1.18
CA GLY A 758 -14.05 16.59 0.03
C GLY A 758 -14.96 15.36 -0.05
N ALA A 759 -15.43 14.97 1.13
CA ALA A 759 -16.50 14.02 1.38
C ALA A 759 -17.83 14.48 0.73
N ASP A 760 -18.58 13.51 0.20
CA ASP A 760 -19.99 13.70 -0.14
C ASP A 760 -20.88 13.85 1.10
N ALA A 761 -22.15 14.14 0.90
CA ALA A 761 -23.12 14.29 1.99
C ALA A 761 -23.27 13.05 2.89
N THR A 762 -23.17 11.83 2.35
CA THR A 762 -23.26 10.59 3.13
C THR A 762 -22.00 10.38 3.96
N THR A 763 -20.83 10.53 3.35
CA THR A 763 -19.54 10.51 4.04
C THR A 763 -19.49 11.62 5.09
N LEU A 764 -19.99 12.83 4.80
CA LEU A 764 -20.07 13.92 5.77
C LEU A 764 -21.00 13.59 6.93
N GLN A 765 -22.17 12.99 6.66
CA GLN A 765 -23.07 12.54 7.72
C GLN A 765 -22.39 11.47 8.57
N PHE A 766 -21.71 10.51 7.95
CA PHE A 766 -20.94 9.49 8.65
C PHE A 766 -19.84 10.11 9.51
N LEU A 767 -19.06 11.05 8.98
CA LEU A 767 -18.04 11.79 9.73
C LEU A 767 -18.65 12.63 10.86
N GLN A 768 -19.86 13.17 10.68
CA GLN A 768 -20.60 13.86 11.75
C GLN A 768 -21.03 12.87 12.84
N GLU A 769 -21.50 11.69 12.45
CA GLU A 769 -21.85 10.59 13.34
C GLU A 769 -20.62 10.06 14.10
N MET A 770 -19.42 10.15 13.52
CA MET A 770 -18.15 9.74 14.12
C MET A 770 -17.38 10.88 14.82
N GLY A 771 -17.88 12.12 14.77
CA GLY A 771 -17.24 13.27 15.44
C GLY A 771 -16.12 13.99 14.66
N TYR A 772 -15.77 13.52 13.46
CA TYR A 772 -14.79 14.18 12.57
C TYR A 772 -15.37 15.42 11.86
N ALA A 773 -16.69 15.64 11.89
CA ALA A 773 -17.33 16.81 11.30
C ALA A 773 -18.37 17.45 12.25
N GLY A 774 -18.22 18.76 12.53
CA GLY A 774 -19.20 19.57 13.25
C GLY A 774 -20.46 19.94 12.44
N VAL A 775 -21.56 20.15 13.16
CA VAL A 775 -22.85 20.64 12.65
C VAL A 775 -22.68 22.10 12.18
N VAL A 776 -22.87 22.37 10.90
CA VAL A 776 -23.13 23.74 10.45
C VAL A 776 -24.61 23.98 10.73
N GLU A 777 -24.94 24.61 11.87
CA GLU A 777 -26.27 25.18 12.02
C GLU A 777 -26.42 26.23 10.94
N ALA A 778 -27.28 25.95 9.95
CA ALA A 778 -27.70 26.95 8.98
C ALA A 778 -28.27 28.11 9.78
N GLY A 779 -27.58 29.26 9.74
CA GLY A 779 -27.98 30.45 10.48
C GLY A 779 -29.44 30.79 10.18
N GLU A 780 -30.32 30.53 11.14
CA GLU A 780 -31.59 31.23 11.22
C GLU A 780 -31.24 32.69 11.48
N ASP A 781 -31.64 33.52 10.52
CA ASP A 781 -31.67 34.98 10.57
C ASP A 781 -32.45 35.44 11.82
N ARG A 782 -31.79 35.47 12.98
CA ARG A 782 -32.29 36.13 14.18
C ARG A 782 -31.80 37.56 14.13
N GLY A 783 -32.74 38.40 13.72
CA GLY A 783 -32.57 39.85 13.63
C GLY A 783 -31.93 40.45 14.88
N SER A 784 -31.15 41.49 14.58
CA SER A 784 -30.68 42.53 15.48
C SER A 784 -31.51 42.71 16.75
N ASP A 785 -30.89 42.50 17.91
CA ASP A 785 -30.95 43.40 19.06
C ASP A 785 -30.10 42.84 20.21
N GLY A 786 -29.16 43.62 20.73
CA GLY A 786 -28.57 43.37 22.05
C GLY A 786 -27.06 43.61 22.22
N GLN A 787 -26.70 44.90 22.28
CA GLN A 787 -25.62 45.53 23.05
C GLN A 787 -24.32 44.76 23.37
N GLU A 788 -23.23 45.34 22.84
CA GLU A 788 -21.84 45.22 23.31
C GLU A 788 -21.71 45.40 24.83
N GLN A 789 -20.99 44.48 25.47
CA GLN A 789 -20.31 44.75 26.74
C GLN A 789 -18.88 44.19 26.63
N ASP A 790 -17.95 45.13 26.40
CA ASP A 790 -16.53 44.97 26.68
C ASP A 790 -16.35 44.78 28.19
N ASP A 791 -15.63 43.74 28.59
CA ASP A 791 -15.00 43.68 29.92
C ASP A 791 -13.59 43.12 29.74
N ASP A 792 -12.67 44.04 29.45
CA ASP A 792 -11.31 44.00 29.97
C ASP A 792 -11.39 44.22 31.49
N GLU A 793 -10.74 43.38 32.31
CA GLU A 793 -9.76 43.88 33.28
C GLU A 793 -9.08 42.77 34.10
N ALA A 794 -7.77 42.96 34.23
CA ALA A 794 -6.87 42.24 35.10
C ALA A 794 -6.81 42.89 36.50
N SER A 795 -6.57 42.03 37.50
CA SER A 795 -5.86 42.25 38.77
C SER A 795 -5.73 43.67 39.36
N SER A 796 -6.14 43.87 40.61
CA SER A 796 -5.21 44.03 41.75
C SER A 796 -5.94 44.43 43.05
N ASP A 797 -5.47 43.80 44.13
CA ASP A 797 -5.23 44.32 45.49
C ASP A 797 -6.35 44.79 46.44
N GLU A 798 -6.31 44.11 47.59
CA GLU A 798 -6.29 44.61 48.97
C GLU A 798 -7.59 45.00 49.72
N ASN A 799 -7.81 44.20 50.78
CA ASN A 799 -8.03 44.59 52.18
C ASN A 799 -9.45 44.44 52.79
N SER A 800 -9.56 43.46 53.70
CA SER A 800 -10.21 43.48 55.03
C SER A 800 -11.65 44.03 55.14
N THR A 801 -12.65 43.35 55.72
CA THR A 801 -12.76 42.98 57.14
C THR A 801 -14.15 42.34 57.41
N THR A 802 -14.15 41.22 58.15
CA THR A 802 -15.18 40.72 59.10
C THR A 802 -16.59 40.19 58.68
N PRO A 803 -17.15 39.21 59.44
CA PRO A 803 -18.30 38.34 59.07
C PRO A 803 -19.53 38.59 60.01
N PRO A 804 -20.48 37.65 60.28
CA PRO A 804 -21.32 36.68 59.52
C PRO A 804 -22.83 37.12 59.62
N PRO A 805 -23.94 36.30 59.59
CA PRO A 805 -24.21 35.10 60.40
C PRO A 805 -25.01 33.93 59.74
N ARG A 806 -25.05 32.84 60.50
CA ARG A 806 -25.79 31.58 60.31
C ARG A 806 -27.27 31.68 60.71
N GLY A 807 -28.08 30.73 60.23
CA GLY A 807 -29.33 30.22 60.83
C GLY A 807 -30.55 30.39 59.91
N GLY A 808 -31.46 29.42 59.71
CA GLY A 808 -31.63 28.08 60.27
C GLY A 808 -32.86 27.38 59.66
N VAL A 809 -32.82 26.04 59.71
CA VAL A 809 -33.90 25.04 59.88
C VAL A 809 -35.37 25.48 59.69
N ASP A 810 -36.09 24.83 58.75
CA ASP A 810 -37.31 24.02 59.03
C ASP A 810 -37.82 23.30 57.75
N SER A 811 -38.19 22.02 57.90
CA SER A 811 -38.95 21.17 56.95
C SER A 811 -40.46 21.16 57.32
N PRO A 812 -41.34 20.31 56.76
CA PRO A 812 -41.56 19.82 55.38
C PRO A 812 -43.04 20.01 54.94
N ALA A 813 -43.37 19.71 53.66
CA ALA A 813 -44.55 18.93 53.21
C ALA A 813 -45.04 19.33 51.81
N GLY A 814 -45.46 18.33 51.01
CA GLY A 814 -46.59 18.49 50.08
C GLY A 814 -46.36 18.16 48.60
N ALA A 815 -46.43 16.87 48.29
CA ALA A 815 -47.18 16.22 47.18
C ALA A 815 -47.58 16.96 45.89
N GLY A 816 -47.44 16.23 44.77
CA GLY A 816 -48.17 16.38 43.50
C GLY A 816 -47.34 17.12 42.43
N GLY A 817 -46.98 16.57 41.27
CA GLY A 817 -47.68 15.63 40.40
C GLY A 817 -48.06 16.38 39.11
N GLY A 818 -47.51 15.97 37.96
CA GLY A 818 -48.08 16.29 36.64
C GLY A 818 -47.14 16.95 35.62
N HIS A 819 -46.81 16.12 34.62
CA HIS A 819 -46.32 16.40 33.26
C HIS A 819 -44.84 16.71 33.04
#